data_AF-A0A0S4MYB0-F1
#
_entry.id   AF-A0A0S4MYB0-F1
#
_cell.length_a   1.000
_cell.length_b   1.000
_cell.length_c   1.000
_cell.angle_alpha   90.00
_cell.angle_beta   90.00
_cell.angle_gamma   90.00
#
_symmetry.space_group_name_H-M   'P 1'
#
loop_
_entity.id
_entity.type
_entity.pdbx_description
1 polymer ?
#
loop_
_entity_poly.entity_id
_entity_poly.type
_entity_poly.pdbx_seq_one_letter_code
_entity_poly.pdbx_strand_id
1 'polypeptide(L)'
;MKIAFLIDPQPTVEQVLAFKWARARFGCVFKVEIEKLYLEKLEEFNIIWWHYDKDLKLPDVVRDEKFKTWMKNFLKRGNGLLLTLSALKLLNELEIEPIEPDLEEMGVWDFEGYVSYGFASFFGHPIFKKLNNAVWLDYLSPGEKFLRVAYHKRTPEKLKVVAVERTKAGIETDKKILLEYEGEGKAICIGGGVFFSRKENKFYPELDRLILNSILYLNNPSKLSGTKTYWDLSKGIQQVNLNIENKSLRGGQKKIGRKGFEFSTETESCYIQGESIFAEVSKEKISNVKILPFKLIDEIKFFIEGGDKILKPERVSMCFKVEGVNRHFGFEDAQLNEVTFAHPQKPILILHYLSTSNEDIKICFKIKVSPEILSQTPIKIEKFSFGFEEKLKAFFVHNDELFSIFIGSVKRPDEFNFEIENGLVINVKYKIPAGFEKAFNIAITGEVRPQHSSEQTIFIAKELYKLALKSTHKVFKENFKAIRNTLRRQLQISTSDDKLGRNFNFCVALLNKFEKRIKNLGYCFIPHPGDSLVKVDEILKSLSALLKVGAYEIVRDTLEFIGRFLSVRGELPSMFYFAGIFDYNDDVKSRYVEIAGDYVRASKDKIFAKFTWRRIKKFFDFERDIEKMSNRAVNSLLLLAIVNSDEVVIEKLKGLKQIQENKLKAGISPDLNVNSGLEIAGFVEHVISEYFDFEVDAFNKELFFSPKIDAWDFFKVKNLRLKNMRINISMSRDDGILSFCFEKIDMPEVKVIFEPRFDSGVKIDKVLINGKTLNDFVFEDGRLKIEFAFRFKSEIEIHFEKL
;
A
#
# COMPACT_ATOMS: atom_id res chain seq x y z
N MET A 1 -16.65 32.67 -16.24
CA MET A 1 -17.60 31.66 -15.76
C MET A 1 -18.81 32.38 -15.23
N LYS A 2 -19.99 32.12 -15.80
CA LYS A 2 -21.30 32.50 -15.26
C LYS A 2 -22.12 31.22 -15.13
N ILE A 3 -22.84 31.07 -14.02
CA ILE A 3 -23.61 29.85 -13.70
C ILE A 3 -25.09 30.22 -13.61
N ALA A 4 -25.94 29.57 -14.40
CA ALA A 4 -27.38 29.59 -14.19
C ALA A 4 -27.75 28.47 -13.21
N PHE A 5 -28.32 28.84 -12.06
CA PHE A 5 -28.86 27.88 -11.09
C PHE A 5 -30.36 27.78 -11.30
N LEU A 6 -30.82 26.63 -11.81
CA LEU A 6 -32.23 26.41 -12.07
C LEU A 6 -32.97 26.21 -10.75
N ILE A 7 -34.04 26.98 -10.56
CA ILE A 7 -34.86 26.97 -9.36
C ILE A 7 -36.33 26.80 -9.73
N ASP A 8 -37.08 26.07 -8.91
CA ASP A 8 -38.52 25.93 -9.11
C ASP A 8 -39.26 27.23 -8.70
N PRO A 9 -40.46 27.49 -9.25
CA PRO A 9 -41.27 28.65 -8.85
C PRO A 9 -41.55 28.70 -7.33
N GLN A 10 -41.72 27.52 -6.73
CA GLN A 10 -41.80 27.34 -5.28
C GLN A 10 -40.65 26.45 -4.83
N PRO A 11 -39.48 27.04 -4.53
CA PRO A 11 -38.30 26.26 -4.23
C PRO A 11 -38.34 25.63 -2.85
N THR A 12 -37.76 24.43 -2.76
CA THR A 12 -37.53 23.75 -1.48
C THR A 12 -36.47 24.48 -0.65
N VAL A 13 -36.44 24.19 0.65
CA VAL A 13 -35.36 24.68 1.54
C VAL A 13 -33.99 24.22 1.03
N GLU A 14 -33.91 23.00 0.54
CA GLU A 14 -32.70 22.40 -0.03
C GLU A 14 -32.21 23.19 -1.25
N GLN A 15 -33.07 23.46 -2.24
CA GLN A 15 -32.74 24.27 -3.41
C GLN A 15 -32.23 25.68 -3.05
N VAL A 16 -32.87 26.33 -2.07
CA VAL A 16 -32.45 27.64 -1.60
C VAL A 16 -31.05 27.58 -0.98
N LEU A 17 -30.74 26.53 -0.22
CA LEU A 17 -29.44 26.36 0.42
C LEU A 17 -28.33 25.98 -0.58
N ALA A 18 -28.61 25.10 -1.53
CA ALA A 18 -27.70 24.78 -2.63
C ALA A 18 -27.35 26.04 -3.46
N PHE A 19 -28.35 26.89 -3.78
CA PHE A 19 -28.10 28.17 -4.43
C PHE A 19 -27.23 29.11 -3.58
N LYS A 20 -27.53 29.24 -2.29
CA LYS A 20 -26.76 30.11 -1.38
C LYS A 20 -25.30 29.65 -1.31
N TRP A 21 -25.07 28.35 -1.21
CA TRP A 21 -23.72 27.77 -1.27
C TRP A 21 -23.01 28.15 -2.58
N ALA A 22 -23.67 27.95 -3.72
CA ALA A 22 -23.12 28.26 -5.04
C ALA A 22 -22.74 29.74 -5.17
N ARG A 23 -23.67 30.63 -4.77
CA ARG A 23 -23.48 32.08 -4.83
C ARG A 23 -22.33 32.54 -3.93
N ALA A 24 -22.21 31.97 -2.73
CA ALA A 24 -21.12 32.29 -1.81
C ALA A 24 -19.74 31.88 -2.35
N ARG A 25 -19.64 30.76 -3.09
CA ARG A 25 -18.37 30.26 -3.64
C ARG A 25 -17.90 30.99 -4.89
N PHE A 26 -18.80 31.35 -5.79
CA PHE A 26 -18.42 31.83 -7.11
C PHE A 26 -18.81 33.29 -7.38
N GLY A 27 -19.76 33.87 -6.65
CA GLY A 27 -20.27 35.23 -6.85
C GLY A 27 -21.04 35.45 -8.17
N CYS A 28 -20.77 34.66 -9.21
CA CYS A 28 -21.34 34.74 -10.56
C CYS A 28 -22.45 33.69 -10.81
N VAL A 29 -23.24 33.38 -9.79
CA VAL A 29 -24.36 32.41 -9.86
C VAL A 29 -25.69 33.15 -9.88
N PHE A 30 -26.52 32.92 -10.88
CA PHE A 30 -27.78 33.62 -11.10
C PHE A 30 -28.93 32.64 -10.97
N LYS A 31 -29.97 33.01 -10.20
CA LYS A 31 -31.19 32.21 -10.15
C LYS A 31 -31.93 32.35 -11.48
N VAL A 32 -32.35 31.24 -12.03
CA VAL A 32 -33.22 31.20 -13.20
C VAL A 32 -34.37 30.27 -12.89
N GLU A 33 -35.60 30.79 -12.93
CA GLU A 33 -36.78 29.93 -12.80
C GLU A 33 -36.82 28.96 -13.98
N ILE A 34 -36.96 27.66 -13.70
CA ILE A 34 -36.87 26.63 -14.74
C ILE A 34 -37.90 26.84 -15.87
N GLU A 35 -39.10 27.32 -15.51
CA GLU A 35 -40.18 27.66 -16.44
C GLU A 35 -39.87 28.84 -17.35
N LYS A 36 -38.89 29.66 -17.00
CA LYS A 36 -38.49 30.86 -17.75
C LYS A 36 -37.12 30.72 -18.41
N LEU A 37 -36.49 29.55 -18.33
CA LEU A 37 -35.13 29.34 -18.83
C LEU A 37 -34.98 29.69 -20.32
N TYR A 38 -35.98 29.38 -21.14
CA TYR A 38 -35.96 29.67 -22.58
C TYR A 38 -36.03 31.16 -22.92
N LEU A 39 -36.39 32.02 -21.96
CA LEU A 39 -36.39 33.48 -22.10
C LEU A 39 -35.00 34.10 -21.86
N GLU A 40 -34.08 33.34 -21.27
CA GLU A 40 -32.73 33.79 -20.96
C GLU A 40 -31.77 33.66 -22.14
N LYS A 41 -30.74 34.50 -22.16
CA LYS A 41 -29.69 34.47 -23.21
C LYS A 41 -28.66 33.38 -22.94
N LEU A 42 -28.73 32.31 -23.73
CA LEU A 42 -27.79 31.16 -23.72
C LEU A 42 -26.31 31.55 -23.64
N GLU A 43 -25.92 32.61 -24.35
CA GLU A 43 -24.52 33.02 -24.52
C GLU A 43 -23.91 33.56 -23.22
N GLU A 44 -24.74 33.94 -22.27
CA GLU A 44 -24.28 34.51 -21.01
C GLU A 44 -23.80 33.44 -20.03
N PHE A 45 -24.20 32.18 -20.17
CA PHE A 45 -23.89 31.15 -19.19
C PHE A 45 -22.88 30.15 -19.74
N ASN A 46 -21.96 29.71 -18.88
CA ASN A 46 -21.01 28.64 -19.18
C ASN A 46 -21.46 27.31 -18.57
N ILE A 47 -22.19 27.38 -17.45
CA ILE A 47 -22.68 26.21 -16.74
C ILE A 47 -24.13 26.44 -16.35
N ILE A 48 -24.92 25.38 -16.46
CA ILE A 48 -26.22 25.27 -15.81
C ILE A 48 -26.11 24.23 -14.70
N TRP A 49 -26.55 24.60 -13.50
CA TRP A 49 -26.73 23.64 -12.41
C TRP A 49 -28.22 23.52 -12.09
N TRP A 50 -28.74 22.31 -12.20
CA TRP A 50 -30.06 21.98 -11.66
C TRP A 50 -29.95 21.00 -10.49
N HIS A 51 -30.53 21.41 -9.37
CA HIS A 51 -30.65 20.65 -8.14
C HIS A 51 -32.13 20.40 -7.85
N TYR A 52 -32.57 19.14 -7.93
CA TYR A 52 -34.00 18.82 -7.85
C TYR A 52 -34.27 17.71 -6.82
N ASP A 53 -34.76 18.11 -5.65
CA ASP A 53 -35.04 17.26 -4.48
C ASP A 53 -36.55 17.02 -4.25
N LYS A 54 -37.42 17.63 -5.06
CA LYS A 54 -38.87 17.69 -4.78
C LYS A 54 -39.62 16.39 -5.07
N ASP A 55 -39.23 15.68 -6.13
CA ASP A 55 -39.89 14.46 -6.61
C ASP A 55 -38.92 13.63 -7.47
N LEU A 56 -39.26 12.37 -7.73
CA LEU A 56 -38.63 11.49 -8.74
C LEU A 56 -39.13 11.80 -10.16
N LYS A 57 -40.35 12.33 -10.31
CA LYS A 57 -40.88 12.77 -11.61
C LYS A 57 -40.47 14.23 -11.89
N LEU A 58 -39.83 14.46 -13.03
CA LEU A 58 -39.46 15.81 -13.47
C LEU A 58 -40.69 16.65 -13.89
N PRO A 59 -40.67 17.97 -13.66
CA PRO A 59 -41.76 18.88 -14.03
C PRO A 59 -41.99 18.91 -15.54
N ASP A 60 -43.25 19.09 -15.98
CA ASP A 60 -43.64 18.94 -17.39
C ASP A 60 -42.93 19.91 -18.35
N VAL A 61 -42.40 21.04 -17.87
CA VAL A 61 -41.62 21.99 -18.69
C VAL A 61 -40.44 21.32 -19.40
N VAL A 62 -39.82 20.28 -18.82
CA VAL A 62 -38.67 19.62 -19.46
C VAL A 62 -39.05 18.81 -20.70
N ARG A 63 -40.34 18.52 -20.87
CA ARG A 63 -40.90 17.81 -22.03
C ARG A 63 -41.21 18.74 -23.20
N ASP A 64 -41.23 20.06 -22.98
CA ASP A 64 -41.47 21.05 -24.03
C ASP A 64 -40.31 21.08 -25.06
N GLU A 65 -40.64 21.07 -26.34
CA GLU A 65 -39.65 20.99 -27.42
C GLU A 65 -38.76 22.25 -27.51
N LYS A 66 -39.26 23.43 -27.11
CA LYS A 66 -38.41 24.63 -27.04
C LYS A 66 -37.40 24.50 -25.92
N PHE A 67 -37.81 24.00 -24.76
CA PHE A 67 -36.91 23.73 -23.64
C PHE A 67 -35.82 22.73 -24.05
N LYS A 68 -36.20 21.59 -24.63
CA LYS A 68 -35.25 20.58 -25.09
C LYS A 68 -34.26 21.15 -26.12
N THR A 69 -34.76 21.89 -27.10
CA THR A 69 -33.95 22.54 -28.13
C THR A 69 -32.95 23.52 -27.51
N TRP A 70 -33.40 24.33 -26.55
CA TRP A 70 -32.57 25.30 -25.85
C TRP A 70 -31.42 24.61 -25.08
N MET A 71 -31.73 23.56 -24.32
CA MET A 71 -30.73 22.78 -23.56
C MET A 71 -29.74 22.03 -24.47
N LYS A 72 -30.24 21.40 -25.55
CA LYS A 72 -29.39 20.76 -26.56
C LYS A 72 -28.44 21.80 -27.20
N ASN A 73 -28.94 22.98 -27.58
CA ASN A 73 -28.11 24.07 -28.13
C ASN A 73 -27.07 24.60 -27.13
N PHE A 74 -27.42 24.66 -25.84
CA PHE A 74 -26.47 25.03 -24.79
C PHE A 74 -25.28 24.07 -24.75
N LEU A 75 -25.53 22.76 -24.75
CA LEU A 75 -24.49 21.73 -24.78
C LEU A 75 -23.66 21.76 -26.08
N LYS A 76 -24.30 21.95 -27.24
CA LYS A 76 -23.60 22.04 -28.54
C LYS A 76 -22.55 23.15 -28.60
N ARG A 77 -22.71 24.21 -27.79
CA ARG A 77 -21.72 25.29 -27.66
C ARG A 77 -20.51 24.95 -26.78
N GLY A 78 -20.42 23.72 -26.27
CA GLY A 78 -19.34 23.29 -25.38
C GLY A 78 -19.55 23.59 -23.91
N ASN A 79 -20.76 24.02 -23.51
CA ASN A 79 -21.05 24.38 -22.14
C ASN A 79 -21.32 23.16 -21.23
N GLY A 80 -21.31 23.39 -19.91
CA GLY A 80 -21.38 22.33 -18.89
C GLY A 80 -22.73 22.24 -18.16
N LEU A 81 -23.19 21.03 -17.88
CA LEU A 81 -24.34 20.76 -17.02
C LEU A 81 -23.89 20.08 -15.71
N LEU A 82 -24.34 20.61 -14.58
CA LEU A 82 -24.31 19.89 -13.31
C LEU A 82 -25.74 19.51 -12.96
N LEU A 83 -26.00 18.20 -12.87
CA LEU A 83 -27.33 17.67 -12.54
C LEU A 83 -27.20 16.88 -11.24
N THR A 84 -28.02 17.21 -10.24
CA THR A 84 -27.93 16.59 -8.91
C THR A 84 -29.30 16.12 -8.44
N LEU A 85 -29.32 14.98 -7.75
CA LEU A 85 -30.53 14.25 -7.32
C LEU A 85 -31.36 13.84 -8.55
N SER A 86 -32.69 14.00 -8.52
CA SER A 86 -33.59 13.60 -9.62
C SER A 86 -33.31 14.33 -10.93
N ALA A 87 -32.64 15.49 -10.90
CA ALA A 87 -32.29 16.26 -12.09
C ALA A 87 -31.44 15.47 -13.11
N LEU A 88 -30.79 14.38 -12.70
CA LEU A 88 -30.07 13.46 -13.60
C LEU A 88 -30.95 12.97 -14.76
N LYS A 89 -32.25 12.71 -14.48
CA LYS A 89 -33.23 12.23 -15.47
C LYS A 89 -33.45 13.22 -16.63
N LEU A 90 -32.96 14.46 -16.50
CA LEU A 90 -33.03 15.42 -17.59
C LEU A 90 -32.31 14.92 -18.84
N LEU A 91 -31.25 14.13 -18.70
CA LEU A 91 -30.55 13.59 -19.88
C LEU A 91 -31.41 12.61 -20.69
N ASN A 92 -32.35 11.91 -20.04
CA ASN A 92 -33.32 11.04 -20.71
C ASN A 92 -34.39 11.88 -21.43
N GLU A 93 -34.92 12.91 -20.78
CA GLU A 93 -35.89 13.85 -21.38
C GLU A 93 -35.29 14.63 -22.57
N LEU A 94 -33.99 14.89 -22.54
CA LEU A 94 -33.22 15.48 -23.65
C LEU A 94 -32.82 14.45 -24.71
N GLU A 95 -33.17 13.18 -24.58
CA GLU A 95 -32.81 12.09 -25.51
C GLU A 95 -31.29 11.95 -25.72
N ILE A 96 -30.49 12.38 -24.74
CA ILE A 96 -29.04 12.23 -24.75
C ILE A 96 -28.66 10.82 -24.30
N GLU A 97 -29.35 10.32 -23.27
CA GLU A 97 -29.21 8.96 -22.78
C GLU A 97 -30.56 8.22 -23.00
N PRO A 98 -30.61 7.21 -23.88
CA PRO A 98 -31.85 6.50 -24.15
C PRO A 98 -32.28 5.56 -23.02
N ILE A 99 -31.36 5.10 -22.17
CA ILE A 99 -31.67 4.16 -21.09
C ILE A 99 -31.99 4.93 -19.83
N GLU A 100 -33.21 4.79 -19.30
CA GLU A 100 -33.56 5.39 -18.01
C GLU A 100 -32.93 4.65 -16.82
N PRO A 101 -32.54 5.39 -15.75
CA PRO A 101 -32.20 4.81 -14.46
C PRO A 101 -33.29 3.85 -13.97
N ASP A 102 -32.90 2.71 -13.40
CA ASP A 102 -33.83 1.67 -12.92
C ASP A 102 -33.88 1.55 -11.40
N LEU A 103 -33.12 2.38 -10.68
CA LEU A 103 -33.20 2.53 -9.24
C LEU A 103 -33.63 3.95 -8.90
N GLU A 104 -34.88 4.11 -8.47
CA GLU A 104 -35.47 5.37 -8.05
C GLU A 104 -36.08 5.21 -6.66
N GLU A 105 -35.54 5.91 -5.68
CA GLU A 105 -35.99 5.86 -4.30
C GLU A 105 -36.06 7.26 -3.72
N MET A 106 -37.14 7.53 -3.00
CA MET A 106 -37.33 8.76 -2.25
C MET A 106 -38.14 8.41 -1.00
N GLY A 107 -37.70 8.88 0.15
CA GLY A 107 -38.35 8.54 1.40
C GLY A 107 -37.72 9.18 2.61
N VAL A 108 -38.12 8.67 3.78
CA VAL A 108 -37.52 8.98 5.06
C VAL A 108 -36.73 7.76 5.50
N TRP A 109 -35.50 7.97 5.97
CA TRP A 109 -34.65 6.91 6.48
C TRP A 109 -35.25 6.38 7.78
N ASP A 110 -35.75 5.14 7.77
CA ASP A 110 -36.47 4.50 8.88
C ASP A 110 -35.71 3.30 9.49
N PHE A 111 -34.53 2.99 8.95
CA PHE A 111 -33.66 1.94 9.49
C PHE A 111 -33.01 2.34 10.82
N GLU A 112 -32.84 1.37 11.71
CA GLU A 112 -32.12 1.59 12.97
C GLU A 112 -30.64 1.91 12.71
N GLY A 113 -30.17 3.02 13.29
CA GLY A 113 -28.77 3.40 13.31
C GLY A 113 -28.35 4.34 12.18
N TYR A 114 -27.09 4.77 12.26
CA TYR A 114 -26.51 5.74 11.35
C TYR A 114 -25.73 5.06 10.22
N VAL A 115 -25.92 5.52 8.99
CA VAL A 115 -25.21 4.98 7.82
C VAL A 115 -24.36 6.05 7.14
N SER A 116 -23.06 5.77 7.00
CA SER A 116 -22.19 6.59 6.17
C SER A 116 -22.47 6.28 4.70
N TYR A 117 -22.82 7.32 3.95
CA TYR A 117 -23.22 7.25 2.54
C TYR A 117 -22.25 8.05 1.68
N GLY A 118 -21.83 7.50 0.54
CA GLY A 118 -20.80 8.11 -0.27
C GLY A 118 -20.58 7.44 -1.61
N PHE A 119 -19.47 7.78 -2.28
CA PHE A 119 -19.12 7.29 -3.61
C PHE A 119 -17.68 6.81 -3.69
N ALA A 120 -17.43 5.82 -4.54
CA ALA A 120 -16.09 5.35 -4.89
C ALA A 120 -15.85 5.47 -6.40
N SER A 121 -14.83 6.23 -6.78
CA SER A 121 -14.37 6.35 -8.17
C SER A 121 -13.50 5.17 -8.57
N PHE A 122 -13.42 4.89 -9.88
CA PHE A 122 -12.52 3.88 -10.42
C PHE A 122 -11.12 4.47 -10.61
N PHE A 123 -10.17 4.21 -9.70
CA PHE A 123 -8.78 4.69 -9.74
C PHE A 123 -8.55 6.22 -9.87
N GLY A 124 -9.60 7.03 -10.00
CA GLY A 124 -9.55 8.48 -9.97
C GLY A 124 -10.35 9.16 -11.08
N HIS A 125 -10.83 10.35 -10.77
CA HIS A 125 -11.42 11.27 -11.74
C HIS A 125 -11.07 12.70 -11.28
N PRO A 126 -10.96 13.72 -12.16
CA PRO A 126 -10.60 15.07 -11.72
C PRO A 126 -11.52 15.63 -10.63
N ILE A 127 -12.79 15.23 -10.62
CA ILE A 127 -13.75 15.65 -9.59
C ILE A 127 -13.42 15.10 -8.19
N PHE A 128 -12.65 14.01 -8.09
CA PHE A 128 -12.16 13.42 -6.84
C PHE A 128 -10.80 14.00 -6.40
N LYS A 129 -10.34 15.11 -6.99
CA LYS A 129 -9.07 15.74 -6.60
C LYS A 129 -9.07 16.17 -5.13
N LYS A 130 -8.12 15.62 -4.36
CA LYS A 130 -7.97 15.70 -2.89
C LYS A 130 -9.00 14.90 -2.08
N LEU A 131 -9.76 14.03 -2.73
CA LEU A 131 -10.75 13.16 -2.12
C LEU A 131 -10.33 11.69 -2.19
N ASN A 132 -9.06 11.41 -2.48
CA ASN A 132 -8.46 10.07 -2.40
C ASN A 132 -9.37 8.95 -2.94
N ASN A 133 -9.84 9.13 -4.17
CA ASN A 133 -10.72 8.24 -4.95
C ASN A 133 -12.08 7.85 -4.33
N ALA A 134 -12.42 8.29 -3.12
CA ALA A 134 -13.70 7.99 -2.49
C ALA A 134 -14.13 9.11 -1.52
N VAL A 135 -15.42 9.34 -1.45
CA VAL A 135 -16.01 10.36 -0.56
C VAL A 135 -17.09 9.76 0.29
N TRP A 136 -17.22 10.29 1.50
CA TRP A 136 -18.45 10.27 2.26
C TRP A 136 -19.16 11.58 2.01
N LEU A 137 -20.45 11.52 1.69
CA LEU A 137 -21.28 12.69 1.47
C LEU A 137 -22.26 12.91 2.59
N ASP A 138 -22.65 11.86 3.30
CA ASP A 138 -23.69 11.94 4.31
C ASP A 138 -23.52 10.94 5.44
N TYR A 139 -24.18 11.25 6.56
CA TYR A 139 -24.29 10.38 7.72
C TYR A 139 -25.77 10.23 8.06
N LEU A 140 -26.45 9.37 7.28
CA LEU A 140 -27.91 9.19 7.32
C LEU A 140 -28.35 8.78 8.72
N SER A 141 -29.32 9.52 9.29
CA SER A 141 -29.92 9.25 10.59
C SER A 141 -31.43 8.99 10.49
N PRO A 142 -32.04 8.23 11.43
CA PRO A 142 -33.48 7.98 11.41
C PRO A 142 -34.30 9.28 11.35
N GLY A 143 -35.27 9.35 10.45
CA GLY A 143 -36.12 10.53 10.23
C GLY A 143 -35.61 11.49 9.15
N GLU A 144 -34.42 11.28 8.59
CA GLU A 144 -33.91 12.13 7.51
C GLU A 144 -34.47 11.74 6.15
N LYS A 145 -34.80 12.76 5.33
CA LYS A 145 -35.19 12.52 3.94
C LYS A 145 -34.00 12.08 3.11
N PHE A 146 -34.20 11.09 2.24
CA PHE A 146 -33.21 10.68 1.26
C PHE A 146 -33.84 10.60 -0.14
N LEU A 147 -32.99 10.75 -1.15
CA LEU A 147 -33.36 10.62 -2.55
C LEU A 147 -32.19 9.98 -3.30
N ARG A 148 -32.49 8.98 -4.12
CA ARG A 148 -31.53 8.24 -4.92
C ARG A 148 -32.10 7.94 -6.30
N VAL A 149 -31.36 8.33 -7.34
CA VAL A 149 -31.58 7.94 -8.73
C VAL A 149 -30.28 7.36 -9.29
N ALA A 150 -30.29 6.08 -9.68
CA ALA A 150 -29.09 5.39 -10.14
C ALA A 150 -29.44 4.29 -11.16
N TYR A 151 -28.42 3.79 -11.85
CA TYR A 151 -28.52 2.55 -12.61
C TYR A 151 -28.12 1.41 -11.70
N HIS A 152 -28.95 0.36 -11.62
CA HIS A 152 -28.68 -0.83 -10.82
C HIS A 152 -28.49 -2.06 -11.70
N LYS A 153 -29.56 -2.55 -12.33
CA LYS A 153 -29.54 -3.71 -13.23
C LYS A 153 -29.18 -3.29 -14.66
N ARG A 154 -29.47 -2.03 -15.01
CA ARG A 154 -29.14 -1.46 -16.32
C ARG A 154 -27.74 -0.84 -16.33
N THR A 155 -27.24 -0.56 -17.52
CA THR A 155 -26.00 0.21 -17.76
C THR A 155 -26.34 1.30 -18.76
N PRO A 156 -25.96 2.57 -18.52
CA PRO A 156 -26.20 3.65 -19.47
C PRO A 156 -25.46 3.39 -20.79
N GLU A 157 -26.01 3.86 -21.91
CA GLU A 157 -25.42 3.66 -23.23
C GLU A 157 -24.40 4.75 -23.58
N LYS A 158 -24.72 6.01 -23.29
CA LYS A 158 -23.92 7.19 -23.65
C LYS A 158 -23.17 7.79 -22.45
N LEU A 159 -23.60 7.49 -21.23
CA LEU A 159 -22.95 8.00 -20.02
C LEU A 159 -21.82 7.09 -19.56
N LYS A 160 -20.71 7.69 -19.13
CA LYS A 160 -19.60 6.98 -18.48
C LYS A 160 -19.80 6.96 -16.98
N VAL A 161 -19.53 5.82 -16.35
CA VAL A 161 -19.68 5.66 -14.90
C VAL A 161 -18.43 6.16 -14.19
N VAL A 162 -18.53 7.33 -13.56
CA VAL A 162 -17.41 7.94 -12.82
C VAL A 162 -17.26 7.34 -11.43
N ALA A 163 -18.38 7.12 -10.73
CA ALA A 163 -18.38 6.51 -9.42
C ALA A 163 -19.65 5.69 -9.14
N VAL A 164 -19.47 4.70 -8.28
CA VAL A 164 -20.53 3.82 -7.78
C VAL A 164 -20.80 4.12 -6.30
N GLU A 165 -21.93 3.64 -5.79
CA GLU A 165 -22.31 3.81 -4.39
C GLU A 165 -21.27 3.17 -3.45
N ARG A 166 -21.00 3.85 -2.33
CA ARG A 166 -20.16 3.37 -1.24
C ARG A 166 -20.93 3.52 0.07
N THR A 167 -20.95 2.45 0.85
CA THR A 167 -21.49 2.42 2.21
C THR A 167 -20.45 1.85 3.17
N LYS A 168 -20.75 1.84 4.48
CA LYS A 168 -19.89 1.16 5.46
C LYS A 168 -19.72 -0.34 5.15
N ALA A 169 -20.69 -0.96 4.47
CA ALA A 169 -20.63 -2.37 4.08
C ALA A 169 -19.64 -2.62 2.93
N GLY A 170 -19.46 -1.66 2.02
CA GLY A 170 -18.59 -1.87 0.87
C GLY A 170 -18.80 -0.90 -0.28
N ILE A 171 -18.14 -1.22 -1.39
CA ILE A 171 -18.37 -0.58 -2.69
C ILE A 171 -19.40 -1.43 -3.43
N GLU A 172 -20.47 -0.80 -3.92
CA GLU A 172 -21.57 -1.47 -4.59
C GLU A 172 -21.53 -1.17 -6.08
N THR A 173 -20.72 -1.93 -6.83
CA THR A 173 -20.46 -1.69 -8.26
C THR A 173 -21.72 -1.70 -9.12
N ASP A 174 -22.77 -2.40 -8.69
CA ASP A 174 -24.01 -2.46 -9.44
C ASP A 174 -24.78 -1.14 -9.41
N LYS A 175 -24.62 -0.33 -8.36
CA LYS A 175 -25.29 0.97 -8.18
C LYS A 175 -24.45 2.11 -8.76
N LYS A 176 -24.60 2.37 -10.06
CA LYS A 176 -23.90 3.44 -10.80
C LYS A 176 -24.65 4.76 -10.61
N ILE A 177 -24.06 5.69 -9.87
CA ILE A 177 -24.77 6.87 -9.33
C ILE A 177 -24.12 8.21 -9.68
N LEU A 178 -22.82 8.22 -9.97
CA LEU A 178 -22.12 9.40 -10.46
C LEU A 178 -21.67 9.16 -11.90
N LEU A 179 -22.20 9.94 -12.83
CA LEU A 179 -22.06 9.74 -14.26
C LEU A 179 -21.48 10.98 -14.94
N GLU A 180 -20.79 10.77 -16.06
CA GLU A 180 -20.34 11.84 -16.95
C GLU A 180 -20.88 11.62 -18.37
N TYR A 181 -21.45 12.67 -18.95
CA TYR A 181 -21.66 12.78 -20.39
C TYR A 181 -20.54 13.61 -21.00
N GLU A 182 -19.97 13.14 -22.11
CA GLU A 182 -18.92 13.83 -22.86
C GLU A 182 -19.24 13.77 -24.36
N GLY A 183 -19.81 14.86 -24.88
CA GLY A 183 -20.09 15.08 -26.30
C GLY A 183 -19.54 16.43 -26.74
N GLU A 184 -20.32 17.20 -27.50
CA GLU A 184 -19.95 18.59 -27.83
C GLU A 184 -19.83 19.45 -26.56
N GLY A 185 -20.72 19.24 -25.59
CA GLY A 185 -20.64 19.76 -24.22
C GLY A 185 -20.37 18.66 -23.21
N LYS A 186 -20.50 18.98 -21.91
CA LYS A 186 -20.30 17.99 -20.83
C LYS A 186 -21.40 18.05 -19.78
N ALA A 187 -21.68 16.92 -19.15
CA ALA A 187 -22.50 16.87 -17.95
C ALA A 187 -21.85 16.03 -16.85
N ILE A 188 -21.95 16.50 -15.60
CA ILE A 188 -21.72 15.68 -14.40
C ILE A 188 -23.06 15.48 -13.73
N CYS A 189 -23.43 14.21 -13.53
CA CYS A 189 -24.70 13.83 -12.94
C CYS A 189 -24.45 13.08 -11.63
N ILE A 190 -25.08 13.53 -10.54
CA ILE A 190 -24.91 12.95 -9.19
C ILE A 190 -26.30 12.59 -8.65
N GLY A 191 -26.63 11.31 -8.66
CA GLY A 191 -27.99 10.84 -8.41
C GLY A 191 -28.46 10.76 -6.96
N GLY A 192 -27.60 11.01 -5.97
CA GLY A 192 -27.98 10.91 -4.54
C GLY A 192 -26.99 11.59 -3.60
N GLY A 193 -27.31 11.68 -2.32
CA GLY A 193 -26.39 12.12 -1.24
C GLY A 193 -25.94 13.58 -1.27
N VAL A 194 -26.45 14.41 -2.18
CA VAL A 194 -26.13 15.85 -2.27
C VAL A 194 -27.21 16.63 -1.51
N PHE A 195 -26.99 16.90 -0.22
CA PHE A 195 -27.92 17.68 0.61
C PHE A 195 -27.17 18.77 1.41
N PHE A 196 -27.55 20.03 1.17
CA PHE A 196 -27.04 21.24 1.82
C PHE A 196 -27.86 21.65 3.05
N SER A 197 -29.07 21.12 3.20
CA SER A 197 -29.95 21.37 4.36
C SER A 197 -29.48 20.70 5.66
N ARG A 198 -28.56 19.73 5.58
CA ARG A 198 -28.07 18.94 6.71
C ARG A 198 -26.94 19.64 7.44
N LYS A 199 -27.30 20.53 8.38
CA LYS A 199 -26.33 21.39 9.10
C LYS A 199 -25.30 20.62 9.94
N GLU A 200 -25.64 19.44 10.44
CA GLU A 200 -24.78 18.62 11.31
C GLU A 200 -23.98 17.54 10.55
N ASN A 201 -24.02 17.56 9.21
CA ASN A 201 -23.31 16.58 8.41
C ASN A 201 -21.79 16.75 8.54
N LYS A 202 -21.13 15.87 9.31
CA LYS A 202 -19.67 15.85 9.48
C LYS A 202 -18.89 15.63 8.18
N PHE A 203 -19.55 15.16 7.11
CA PHE A 203 -18.96 14.96 5.79
C PHE A 203 -19.17 16.15 4.84
N TYR A 204 -19.76 17.25 5.31
CA TYR A 204 -19.96 18.45 4.51
C TYR A 204 -18.68 18.96 3.80
N PRO A 205 -17.47 18.91 4.40
CA PRO A 205 -16.25 19.31 3.68
C PRO A 205 -15.92 18.45 2.44
N GLU A 206 -16.30 17.17 2.45
CA GLU A 206 -16.12 16.26 1.31
C GLU A 206 -17.17 16.53 0.23
N LEU A 207 -18.44 16.75 0.63
CA LEU A 207 -19.51 17.20 -0.25
C LEU A 207 -19.16 18.52 -0.94
N ASP A 208 -18.79 19.54 -0.17
CA ASP A 208 -18.36 20.86 -0.66
C ASP A 208 -17.24 20.73 -1.70
N ARG A 209 -16.23 19.91 -1.40
CA ARG A 209 -15.10 19.68 -2.29
C ARG A 209 -15.52 18.98 -3.59
N LEU A 210 -16.39 17.97 -3.52
CA LEU A 210 -16.86 17.23 -4.70
C LEU A 210 -17.65 18.15 -5.63
N ILE A 211 -18.59 18.93 -5.11
CA ILE A 211 -19.41 19.85 -5.92
C ILE A 211 -18.54 20.98 -6.50
N LEU A 212 -17.64 21.56 -5.70
CA LEU A 212 -16.69 22.55 -6.17
C LEU A 212 -15.83 22.02 -7.32
N ASN A 213 -15.25 20.83 -7.14
CA ASN A 213 -14.44 20.21 -8.19
C ASN A 213 -15.27 19.92 -9.44
N SER A 214 -16.54 19.50 -9.30
CA SER A 214 -17.44 19.22 -10.44
C SER A 214 -17.71 20.47 -11.28
N ILE A 215 -18.01 21.60 -10.63
CA ILE A 215 -18.21 22.90 -11.33
C ILE A 215 -16.92 23.38 -12.00
N LEU A 216 -15.78 23.30 -11.29
CA LEU A 216 -14.49 23.69 -11.86
C LEU A 216 -14.09 22.80 -13.05
N TYR A 217 -14.37 21.51 -12.96
CA TYR A 217 -14.15 20.54 -14.02
C TYR A 217 -15.01 20.86 -15.25
N LEU A 218 -16.31 21.11 -15.07
CA LEU A 218 -17.21 21.48 -16.17
C LEU A 218 -16.82 22.80 -16.83
N ASN A 219 -16.37 23.80 -16.06
CA ASN A 219 -15.95 25.09 -16.61
C ASN A 219 -14.64 25.01 -17.39
N ASN A 220 -13.65 24.27 -16.87
CA ASN A 220 -12.37 24.10 -17.55
C ASN A 220 -11.65 22.82 -17.10
N PRO A 221 -11.87 21.70 -17.81
CA PRO A 221 -11.25 20.41 -17.48
C PRO A 221 -9.72 20.47 -17.42
N SER A 222 -9.10 21.27 -18.30
CA SER A 222 -7.63 21.38 -18.38
C SER A 222 -6.99 21.98 -17.12
N LYS A 223 -7.73 22.84 -16.40
CA LYS A 223 -7.26 23.45 -15.16
C LYS A 223 -7.40 22.51 -13.96
N LEU A 224 -8.28 21.51 -14.04
CA LEU A 224 -8.42 20.48 -13.02
C LEU A 224 -7.66 19.21 -13.45
N SER A 225 -6.33 19.29 -13.38
CA SER A 225 -5.47 18.13 -13.66
C SER A 225 -5.74 16.97 -12.70
N GLY A 226 -5.76 15.75 -13.25
CA GLY A 226 -5.96 14.49 -12.53
C GLY A 226 -6.21 13.35 -13.50
N THR A 227 -6.15 12.11 -13.02
CA THR A 227 -6.56 10.95 -13.81
C THR A 227 -8.03 11.03 -14.17
N LYS A 228 -8.36 10.52 -15.36
CA LYS A 228 -9.72 10.40 -15.84
C LYS A 228 -9.99 8.95 -16.18
N THR A 229 -10.50 8.19 -15.22
CA THR A 229 -10.84 6.78 -15.37
C THR A 229 -12.29 6.53 -14.98
N TYR A 230 -12.86 5.43 -15.48
CA TYR A 230 -14.28 5.10 -15.38
C TYR A 230 -14.45 3.63 -15.00
N TRP A 231 -15.51 3.32 -14.27
CA TRP A 231 -15.91 1.95 -14.04
C TRP A 231 -16.34 1.30 -15.36
N ASP A 232 -15.55 0.34 -15.84
CA ASP A 232 -15.95 -0.58 -16.89
C ASP A 232 -16.38 -1.91 -16.28
N LEU A 233 -17.70 -2.11 -16.22
CA LEU A 233 -18.34 -3.31 -15.66
C LEU A 233 -18.80 -4.28 -16.77
N SER A 234 -18.35 -4.05 -18.00
CA SER A 234 -18.65 -4.97 -19.10
C SER A 234 -17.95 -6.32 -18.90
N LYS A 235 -18.56 -7.36 -19.45
CA LYS A 235 -18.07 -8.74 -19.39
C LYS A 235 -17.59 -9.15 -20.77
N GLY A 236 -16.57 -10.00 -20.82
CA GLY A 236 -16.01 -10.51 -22.06
C GLY A 236 -14.61 -11.07 -21.86
N ILE A 237 -14.53 -12.36 -21.57
CA ILE A 237 -13.27 -13.11 -21.61
C ILE A 237 -13.11 -13.64 -23.02
N GLN A 238 -12.15 -13.10 -23.77
CA GLN A 238 -11.99 -13.43 -25.19
C GLN A 238 -10.62 -14.00 -25.49
N GLN A 239 -10.59 -15.10 -26.25
CA GLN A 239 -9.35 -15.63 -26.81
C GLN A 239 -8.97 -14.82 -28.05
N VAL A 240 -7.74 -14.33 -28.10
CA VAL A 240 -7.22 -13.55 -29.23
C VAL A 240 -5.85 -14.08 -29.65
N ASN A 241 -5.48 -13.82 -30.91
CA ASN A 241 -4.14 -14.10 -31.43
C ASN A 241 -3.37 -12.77 -31.52
N LEU A 242 -2.37 -12.60 -30.65
CA LEU A 242 -1.49 -11.44 -30.68
C LEU A 242 -0.20 -11.78 -31.42
N ASN A 243 0.22 -10.94 -32.36
CA ASN A 243 1.54 -11.03 -33.01
C ASN A 243 2.39 -9.83 -32.56
N ILE A 244 2.89 -9.92 -31.32
CA ILE A 244 3.62 -8.82 -30.63
C ILE A 244 5.14 -9.01 -30.61
N GLU A 245 5.62 -10.13 -31.15
CA GLU A 245 7.03 -10.46 -31.24
C GLU A 245 7.38 -10.93 -32.65
N ASN A 246 8.57 -10.57 -33.12
CA ASN A 246 9.03 -10.93 -34.44
C ASN A 246 10.01 -12.09 -34.43
N LYS A 247 10.76 -12.26 -33.33
CA LYS A 247 11.80 -13.28 -33.19
C LYS A 247 11.44 -14.26 -32.08
N SER A 248 11.54 -15.55 -32.38
CA SER A 248 11.35 -16.59 -31.38
C SER A 248 12.31 -16.41 -30.20
N LEU A 249 11.81 -16.61 -28.98
CA LEU A 249 12.56 -16.60 -27.75
C LEU A 249 13.57 -17.75 -27.79
N ARG A 250 14.86 -17.39 -27.94
CA ARG A 250 15.98 -18.32 -27.89
C ARG A 250 16.62 -18.27 -26.50
N GLY A 251 16.81 -19.44 -25.90
CA GLY A 251 17.42 -19.61 -24.59
C GLY A 251 17.38 -21.07 -24.15
N GLY A 252 18.38 -21.50 -23.38
CA GLY A 252 18.40 -22.82 -22.76
C GLY A 252 17.80 -22.79 -21.36
N GLN A 253 17.33 -23.94 -20.88
CA GLN A 253 16.96 -24.12 -19.48
C GLN A 253 18.23 -24.11 -18.62
N LYS A 254 18.46 -23.01 -17.90
CA LYS A 254 19.66 -22.84 -17.09
C LYS A 254 19.38 -23.20 -15.64
N LYS A 255 20.34 -23.87 -15.00
CA LYS A 255 20.38 -24.02 -13.53
C LYS A 255 20.64 -22.65 -12.88
N ILE A 256 20.07 -22.43 -11.70
CA ILE A 256 20.47 -21.32 -10.83
C ILE A 256 21.68 -21.71 -9.97
N GLY A 257 22.36 -20.71 -9.39
CA GLY A 257 23.53 -20.97 -8.55
C GLY A 257 23.14 -21.61 -7.22
N ARG A 258 23.97 -22.53 -6.71
CA ARG A 258 23.77 -23.22 -5.41
C ARG A 258 24.10 -22.36 -4.17
N LYS A 259 24.64 -21.15 -4.33
CA LYS A 259 24.96 -20.25 -3.20
C LYS A 259 23.68 -19.62 -2.66
N GLY A 260 23.36 -19.91 -1.39
CA GLY A 260 22.23 -19.36 -0.65
C GLY A 260 22.69 -18.77 0.69
N PHE A 261 21.78 -18.13 1.40
CA PHE A 261 21.98 -17.80 2.81
C PHE A 261 21.69 -19.05 3.67
N GLU A 262 22.32 -19.12 4.83
CA GLU A 262 22.14 -20.23 5.78
C GLU A 262 20.82 -20.12 6.57
N PHE A 263 20.17 -18.97 6.53
CA PHE A 263 18.92 -18.75 7.26
C PHE A 263 17.76 -19.48 6.57
N SER A 264 17.13 -20.39 7.31
CA SER A 264 15.95 -21.10 6.82
C SER A 264 15.02 -21.52 7.95
N THR A 265 13.74 -21.66 7.63
CA THR A 265 12.73 -22.24 8.53
C THR A 265 11.82 -23.20 7.76
N GLU A 266 11.32 -24.22 8.44
CA GLU A 266 10.24 -25.06 7.91
C GLU A 266 8.91 -24.32 8.07
N THR A 267 7.99 -24.50 7.12
CA THR A 267 6.68 -23.86 7.13
C THR A 267 5.70 -24.56 6.19
N GLU A 268 4.40 -24.48 6.49
CA GLU A 268 3.33 -25.00 5.63
C GLU A 268 2.98 -24.03 4.49
N SER A 269 3.10 -22.72 4.74
CA SER A 269 2.89 -21.69 3.73
C SER A 269 3.72 -20.44 4.00
N CYS A 270 4.21 -19.80 2.94
CA CYS A 270 4.81 -18.48 3.08
C CYS A 270 4.70 -17.61 1.84
N TYR A 271 4.84 -16.30 2.05
CA TYR A 271 4.86 -15.33 0.96
C TYR A 271 6.26 -15.18 0.35
N ILE A 272 6.37 -15.43 -0.96
CA ILE A 272 7.49 -14.98 -1.77
C ILE A 272 7.22 -13.59 -2.29
N GLN A 273 8.14 -12.66 -2.02
CA GLN A 273 7.89 -11.25 -2.24
C GLN A 273 9.08 -10.49 -2.81
N GLY A 274 8.81 -9.69 -3.84
CA GLY A 274 9.55 -8.49 -4.20
C GLY A 274 8.70 -7.24 -3.97
N GLU A 275 9.20 -6.08 -4.37
CA GLU A 275 8.48 -4.80 -4.23
C GLU A 275 7.23 -4.72 -5.11
N SER A 276 7.25 -5.33 -6.31
CA SER A 276 6.17 -5.18 -7.32
C SER A 276 5.36 -6.46 -7.59
N ILE A 277 5.82 -7.63 -7.17
CA ILE A 277 5.08 -8.89 -7.29
C ILE A 277 5.30 -9.75 -6.05
N PHE A 278 4.25 -10.43 -5.62
CA PHE A 278 4.32 -11.41 -4.54
C PHE A 278 3.24 -12.48 -4.70
N ALA A 279 3.50 -13.64 -4.10
CA ALA A 279 2.62 -14.81 -4.14
C ALA A 279 2.78 -15.61 -2.85
N GLU A 280 1.71 -16.30 -2.48
CA GLU A 280 1.72 -17.28 -1.40
C GLU A 280 2.14 -18.64 -1.97
N VAL A 281 3.07 -19.32 -1.32
CA VAL A 281 3.52 -20.66 -1.69
C VAL A 281 3.18 -21.60 -0.53
N SER A 282 2.48 -22.68 -0.82
CA SER A 282 2.25 -23.79 0.10
C SER A 282 2.87 -25.07 -0.43
N LYS A 283 2.78 -26.18 0.31
CA LYS A 283 3.20 -27.50 -0.17
C LYS A 283 2.49 -27.93 -1.46
N GLU A 284 1.25 -27.52 -1.67
CA GLU A 284 0.41 -28.01 -2.77
C GLU A 284 0.35 -27.05 -3.97
N LYS A 285 0.41 -25.74 -3.71
CA LYS A 285 0.12 -24.74 -4.75
C LYS A 285 0.82 -23.42 -4.51
N ILE A 286 0.81 -22.58 -5.55
CA ILE A 286 1.09 -21.15 -5.43
C ILE A 286 -0.25 -20.43 -5.58
N SER A 287 -0.57 -19.52 -4.67
CA SER A 287 -1.83 -18.77 -4.67
C SER A 287 -1.61 -17.28 -4.56
N ASN A 288 -2.67 -16.50 -4.79
CA ASN A 288 -2.71 -15.07 -4.50
C ASN A 288 -1.56 -14.29 -5.18
N VAL A 289 -1.30 -14.53 -6.47
CA VAL A 289 -0.26 -13.79 -7.20
C VAL A 289 -0.76 -12.38 -7.46
N LYS A 290 -0.11 -11.41 -6.82
CA LYS A 290 -0.53 -10.00 -6.80
C LYS A 290 0.52 -9.10 -7.45
N ILE A 291 0.04 -8.16 -8.26
CA ILE A 291 0.77 -6.97 -8.71
C ILE A 291 -0.13 -5.79 -8.33
N LEU A 292 0.20 -5.11 -7.24
CA LEU A 292 -0.70 -4.14 -6.62
C LEU A 292 -1.07 -3.01 -7.59
N PRO A 293 -2.37 -2.69 -7.72
CA PRO A 293 -3.46 -3.01 -6.79
C PRO A 293 -4.30 -4.26 -7.11
N PHE A 294 -3.81 -5.16 -7.96
CA PHE A 294 -4.56 -6.32 -8.44
C PHE A 294 -4.05 -7.64 -7.85
N LYS A 295 -4.98 -8.56 -7.58
CA LYS A 295 -4.69 -10.00 -7.55
C LYS A 295 -5.01 -10.54 -8.94
N LEU A 296 -4.04 -11.17 -9.59
CA LEU A 296 -4.14 -11.54 -11.01
C LEU A 296 -4.34 -13.05 -11.20
N ILE A 297 -3.66 -13.86 -10.39
CA ILE A 297 -3.76 -15.33 -10.45
C ILE A 297 -4.25 -15.83 -9.09
N ASP A 298 -5.34 -16.59 -9.10
CA ASP A 298 -5.91 -17.20 -7.90
C ASP A 298 -5.01 -18.32 -7.40
N GLU A 299 -4.67 -19.25 -8.29
CA GLU A 299 -3.83 -20.41 -7.97
C GLU A 299 -3.11 -20.99 -9.19
N ILE A 300 -1.97 -21.62 -8.89
CA ILE A 300 -1.16 -22.43 -9.77
C ILE A 300 -0.95 -23.75 -9.05
N LYS A 301 -1.64 -24.78 -9.51
CA LYS A 301 -1.43 -26.16 -9.08
C LYS A 301 -0.49 -26.84 -10.04
N PHE A 302 0.37 -27.71 -9.53
CA PHE A 302 1.26 -28.51 -10.34
C PHE A 302 1.12 -29.99 -9.99
N PHE A 303 1.34 -30.86 -10.96
CA PHE A 303 1.38 -32.31 -10.80
C PHE A 303 2.28 -32.91 -11.89
N ILE A 304 2.65 -34.18 -11.74
CA ILE A 304 3.52 -34.88 -12.70
C ILE A 304 2.74 -36.05 -13.32
N GLU A 305 2.95 -36.31 -14.60
CA GLU A 305 2.51 -37.54 -15.27
C GLU A 305 3.73 -38.39 -15.67
N GLY A 306 3.67 -39.69 -15.37
CA GLY A 306 4.61 -40.72 -15.84
C GLY A 306 3.84 -41.74 -16.68
N GLY A 307 4.19 -41.87 -17.96
CA GLY A 307 3.33 -42.56 -18.93
C GLY A 307 1.95 -41.89 -18.99
N ASP A 308 0.89 -42.68 -18.76
CA ASP A 308 -0.52 -42.23 -18.76
C ASP A 308 -1.10 -42.02 -17.34
N LYS A 309 -0.27 -42.05 -16.29
CA LYS A 309 -0.72 -41.93 -14.89
C LYS A 309 -0.26 -40.61 -14.25
N ILE A 310 -1.14 -40.00 -13.46
CA ILE A 310 -0.78 -38.88 -12.57
C ILE A 310 -0.02 -39.45 -11.37
N LEU A 311 1.22 -38.98 -11.17
CA LEU A 311 2.06 -39.34 -10.03
C LEU A 311 1.74 -38.42 -8.85
N LYS A 312 1.48 -39.02 -7.68
CA LYS A 312 1.33 -38.28 -6.42
C LYS A 312 2.65 -38.31 -5.66
N PRO A 313 3.09 -37.20 -5.06
CA PRO A 313 4.30 -37.19 -4.26
C PRO A 313 4.06 -38.01 -2.98
N GLU A 314 5.01 -38.87 -2.64
CA GLU A 314 5.02 -39.62 -1.37
C GLU A 314 5.32 -38.69 -0.20
N ARG A 315 6.21 -37.72 -0.43
CA ARG A 315 6.62 -36.72 0.56
C ARG A 315 6.83 -35.37 -0.10
N VAL A 316 6.32 -34.34 0.56
CA VAL A 316 6.59 -32.94 0.24
C VAL A 316 7.25 -32.27 1.43
N SER A 317 8.47 -31.77 1.27
CA SER A 317 9.09 -30.87 2.25
C SER A 317 9.19 -29.47 1.70
N MET A 318 9.00 -28.48 2.58
CA MET A 318 9.03 -27.07 2.23
C MET A 318 9.93 -26.33 3.22
N CYS A 319 10.87 -25.56 2.67
CA CYS A 319 11.84 -24.80 3.43
C CYS A 319 11.84 -23.35 2.91
N PHE A 320 11.53 -22.41 3.80
CA PHE A 320 11.55 -20.99 3.48
C PHE A 320 12.92 -20.40 3.76
N LYS A 321 13.46 -19.68 2.77
CA LYS A 321 14.68 -18.88 2.87
C LYS A 321 14.41 -17.44 2.46
N VAL A 322 15.28 -16.53 2.86
CA VAL A 322 15.11 -15.10 2.50
C VAL A 322 15.12 -14.92 0.98
N GLU A 323 15.93 -15.67 0.24
CA GLU A 323 16.05 -15.60 -1.21
C GLU A 323 14.97 -16.37 -1.99
N GLY A 324 14.19 -17.23 -1.35
CA GLY A 324 13.22 -18.08 -2.05
C GLY A 324 12.65 -19.20 -1.18
N VAL A 325 11.68 -19.92 -1.74
CA VAL A 325 11.08 -21.10 -1.13
C VAL A 325 11.58 -22.32 -1.88
N ASN A 326 12.07 -23.29 -1.13
CA ASN A 326 12.48 -24.58 -1.66
C ASN A 326 11.39 -25.60 -1.35
N ARG A 327 10.87 -26.27 -2.37
CA ARG A 327 9.98 -27.43 -2.22
C ARG A 327 10.67 -28.66 -2.80
N HIS A 328 10.67 -29.75 -2.05
CA HIS A 328 11.17 -31.04 -2.52
C HIS A 328 10.01 -32.01 -2.62
N PHE A 329 9.87 -32.63 -3.79
CA PHE A 329 8.85 -33.63 -4.08
C PHE A 329 9.54 -34.95 -4.41
N GLY A 330 9.27 -35.96 -3.58
CA GLY A 330 9.68 -37.34 -3.83
C GLY A 330 8.54 -38.13 -4.46
N PHE A 331 8.82 -38.81 -5.57
CA PHE A 331 7.96 -39.78 -6.23
C PHE A 331 8.73 -41.11 -6.32
N GLU A 332 8.02 -42.22 -6.57
CA GLU A 332 8.58 -43.57 -6.64
C GLU A 332 9.85 -43.64 -7.52
N ASP A 333 9.80 -43.11 -8.74
CA ASP A 333 10.91 -43.14 -9.72
C ASP A 333 11.47 -41.75 -10.11
N ALA A 334 11.06 -40.69 -9.40
CA ALA A 334 11.48 -39.33 -9.74
C ALA A 334 11.61 -38.42 -8.52
N GLN A 335 12.49 -37.43 -8.63
CA GLN A 335 12.63 -36.35 -7.65
C GLN A 335 12.53 -35.00 -8.35
N LEU A 336 11.77 -34.08 -7.74
CA LEU A 336 11.63 -32.72 -8.21
C LEU A 336 12.00 -31.74 -7.10
N ASN A 337 13.00 -30.91 -7.35
CA ASN A 337 13.35 -29.79 -6.48
C ASN A 337 12.89 -28.49 -7.12
N GLU A 338 12.01 -27.77 -6.46
CA GLU A 338 11.56 -26.44 -6.87
C GLU A 338 12.21 -25.36 -6.00
N VAL A 339 12.68 -24.28 -6.63
CA VAL A 339 13.03 -23.02 -5.99
C VAL A 339 12.17 -21.92 -6.59
N THR A 340 11.26 -21.36 -5.78
CA THR A 340 10.40 -20.25 -6.18
C THR A 340 10.92 -18.94 -5.58
N PHE A 341 11.15 -17.93 -6.43
CA PHE A 341 11.71 -16.65 -6.02
C PHE A 341 11.21 -15.50 -6.88
N ALA A 342 11.17 -14.30 -6.30
CA ALA A 342 10.81 -13.06 -6.99
C ALA A 342 12.04 -12.16 -7.22
N HIS A 343 11.99 -11.36 -8.28
CA HIS A 343 12.94 -10.26 -8.45
C HIS A 343 12.68 -9.22 -7.35
N PRO A 344 13.71 -8.59 -6.77
CA PRO A 344 13.54 -7.66 -5.65
C PRO A 344 12.69 -6.41 -5.97
N GLN A 345 12.53 -6.05 -7.24
CA GLN A 345 12.00 -4.74 -7.66
C GLN A 345 11.01 -4.89 -8.81
N LYS A 346 11.39 -5.65 -9.84
CA LYS A 346 10.56 -5.86 -11.02
C LYS A 346 9.46 -6.91 -10.74
N PRO A 347 8.29 -6.81 -11.38
CA PRO A 347 7.22 -7.80 -11.27
C PRO A 347 7.56 -9.08 -12.05
N ILE A 348 8.54 -9.83 -11.55
CA ILE A 348 9.02 -11.10 -12.08
C ILE A 348 9.03 -12.13 -10.94
N LEU A 349 8.28 -13.22 -11.12
CA LEU A 349 8.27 -14.41 -10.28
C LEU A 349 8.76 -15.60 -11.11
N ILE A 350 9.66 -16.40 -10.55
CA ILE A 350 10.25 -17.56 -11.24
C ILE A 350 10.03 -18.81 -10.41
N LEU A 351 9.59 -19.87 -11.09
CA LEU A 351 9.54 -21.24 -10.58
C LEU A 351 10.67 -22.00 -11.27
N HIS A 352 11.70 -22.37 -10.51
CA HIS A 352 12.85 -23.11 -11.02
C HIS A 352 12.79 -24.57 -10.55
N TYR A 353 12.73 -25.51 -11.48
CA TYR A 353 12.69 -26.93 -11.22
C TYR A 353 14.01 -27.60 -11.60
N LEU A 354 14.46 -28.53 -10.77
CA LEU A 354 15.48 -29.53 -11.08
C LEU A 354 14.84 -30.91 -10.94
N SER A 355 14.72 -31.61 -12.05
CA SER A 355 14.15 -32.96 -12.11
C SER A 355 15.26 -34.01 -12.22
N THR A 356 15.17 -35.06 -11.41
CA THR A 356 15.96 -36.28 -11.54
C THR A 356 15.00 -37.44 -11.74
N SER A 357 15.10 -38.15 -12.86
CA SER A 357 14.20 -39.25 -13.21
C SER A 357 14.90 -40.24 -14.15
N ASN A 358 14.54 -41.52 -14.05
CA ASN A 358 14.99 -42.56 -14.97
C ASN A 358 14.19 -42.57 -16.28
N GLU A 359 12.97 -42.02 -16.26
CA GLU A 359 12.07 -41.94 -17.41
C GLU A 359 11.70 -40.49 -17.75
N ASP A 360 11.19 -40.29 -18.96
CA ASP A 360 10.60 -39.01 -19.36
C ASP A 360 9.34 -38.75 -18.53
N ILE A 361 9.25 -37.58 -17.91
CA ILE A 361 8.07 -37.16 -17.13
C ILE A 361 7.39 -35.98 -17.80
N LYS A 362 6.09 -35.76 -17.55
CA LYS A 362 5.43 -34.49 -17.90
C LYS A 362 5.17 -33.69 -16.63
N ILE A 363 5.67 -32.46 -16.56
CA ILE A 363 5.27 -31.51 -15.53
C ILE A 363 4.04 -30.76 -16.04
N CYS A 364 2.95 -30.86 -15.30
CA CYS A 364 1.65 -30.30 -15.64
C CYS A 364 1.28 -29.16 -14.70
N PHE A 365 0.69 -28.09 -15.24
CA PHE A 365 0.19 -26.95 -14.47
C PHE A 365 -1.28 -26.70 -14.78
N LYS A 366 -2.05 -26.43 -13.73
CA LYS A 366 -3.40 -25.85 -13.81
C LYS A 366 -3.35 -24.45 -13.20
N ILE A 367 -3.46 -23.44 -14.05
CA ILE A 367 -3.34 -22.02 -13.67
C ILE A 367 -4.72 -21.37 -13.76
N LYS A 368 -5.23 -20.88 -12.62
CA LYS A 368 -6.51 -20.16 -12.55
C LYS A 368 -6.27 -18.66 -12.48
N VAL A 369 -6.68 -17.95 -13.51
CA VAL A 369 -6.56 -16.50 -13.66
C VAL A 369 -7.95 -15.86 -13.50
N SER A 370 -8.15 -15.15 -12.40
CA SER A 370 -9.37 -14.37 -12.13
C SER A 370 -8.94 -13.01 -11.57
N PRO A 371 -8.63 -12.04 -12.44
CA PRO A 371 -8.13 -10.74 -12.02
C PRO A 371 -9.16 -9.99 -11.18
N GLU A 372 -8.75 -9.41 -10.07
CA GLU A 372 -9.60 -8.60 -9.19
C GLU A 372 -8.86 -7.38 -8.65
N ILE A 373 -9.62 -6.33 -8.36
CA ILE A 373 -9.16 -5.11 -7.70
C ILE A 373 -9.26 -5.32 -6.20
N LEU A 374 -8.16 -5.04 -5.49
CA LEU A 374 -8.10 -5.11 -4.04
C LEU A 374 -8.65 -3.79 -3.44
N SER A 375 -9.97 -3.77 -3.23
CA SER A 375 -10.75 -2.71 -2.58
C SER A 375 -11.48 -3.22 -1.33
N GLN A 376 -12.34 -2.38 -0.73
CA GLN A 376 -13.17 -2.73 0.44
C GLN A 376 -13.95 -4.03 0.23
N THR A 377 -14.57 -4.16 -0.93
CA THR A 377 -15.03 -5.43 -1.47
C THR A 377 -14.14 -5.74 -2.67
N PRO A 378 -13.55 -6.95 -2.81
CA PRO A 378 -12.81 -7.31 -4.02
C PRO A 378 -13.72 -7.28 -5.25
N ILE A 379 -13.27 -6.62 -6.32
CA ILE A 379 -14.08 -6.45 -7.54
C ILE A 379 -13.43 -7.22 -8.68
N LYS A 380 -14.16 -8.20 -9.23
CA LYS A 380 -13.69 -9.02 -10.35
C LYS A 380 -13.63 -8.22 -11.65
N ILE A 381 -12.61 -8.48 -12.46
CA ILE A 381 -12.45 -7.93 -13.80
C ILE A 381 -12.84 -9.04 -14.78
N GLU A 382 -14.02 -8.91 -15.37
CA GLU A 382 -14.59 -9.93 -16.26
C GLU A 382 -14.38 -9.62 -17.75
N LYS A 383 -13.64 -8.55 -18.06
CA LYS A 383 -13.25 -8.17 -19.42
C LYS A 383 -11.74 -8.17 -19.57
N PHE A 384 -11.24 -9.17 -20.29
CA PHE A 384 -9.84 -9.29 -20.65
C PHE A 384 -9.65 -10.26 -21.82
N SER A 385 -8.53 -10.08 -22.52
CA SER A 385 -8.13 -10.92 -23.64
C SER A 385 -7.04 -11.90 -23.19
N PHE A 386 -7.03 -13.11 -23.74
CA PHE A 386 -6.01 -14.10 -23.47
C PHE A 386 -5.61 -14.88 -24.72
N GLY A 387 -4.48 -15.59 -24.65
CA GLY A 387 -4.04 -16.46 -25.75
C GLY A 387 -2.64 -17.01 -25.53
N PHE A 388 -2.10 -17.64 -26.57
CA PHE A 388 -0.73 -18.15 -26.61
C PHE A 388 0.06 -17.43 -27.70
N GLU A 389 1.18 -16.81 -27.33
CA GLU A 389 2.09 -16.16 -28.29
C GLU A 389 3.21 -17.12 -28.67
N GLU A 390 3.21 -17.49 -29.95
CA GLU A 390 4.01 -18.57 -30.52
C GLU A 390 5.52 -18.35 -30.44
N LYS A 391 5.98 -17.11 -30.68
CA LYS A 391 7.41 -16.80 -30.72
C LYS A 391 7.99 -16.73 -29.31
N LEU A 392 7.25 -16.20 -28.36
CA LEU A 392 7.62 -16.10 -26.94
C LEU A 392 7.42 -17.43 -26.22
N LYS A 393 6.56 -18.31 -26.73
CA LYS A 393 6.14 -19.57 -26.09
C LYS A 393 5.45 -19.32 -24.75
N ALA A 394 4.60 -18.29 -24.73
CA ALA A 394 4.04 -17.73 -23.52
C ALA A 394 2.52 -17.59 -23.63
N PHE A 395 1.83 -17.93 -22.55
CA PHE A 395 0.46 -17.51 -22.36
C PHE A 395 0.44 -16.05 -21.95
N PHE A 396 -0.52 -15.29 -22.46
CA PHE A 396 -0.76 -13.93 -22.02
C PHE A 396 -2.21 -13.75 -21.56
N VAL A 397 -2.39 -12.87 -20.59
CA VAL A 397 -3.70 -12.34 -20.19
C VAL A 397 -3.56 -10.83 -20.05
N HIS A 398 -4.37 -10.07 -20.75
CA HIS A 398 -4.25 -8.61 -20.75
C HIS A 398 -5.61 -7.90 -20.82
N ASN A 399 -5.63 -6.73 -20.21
CA ASN A 399 -6.67 -5.73 -20.38
C ASN A 399 -5.98 -4.42 -20.81
N ASP A 400 -6.46 -3.78 -21.88
CA ASP A 400 -5.82 -2.59 -22.48
C ASP A 400 -5.66 -1.41 -21.51
N GLU A 401 -6.53 -1.34 -20.49
CA GLU A 401 -6.59 -0.22 -19.56
C GLU A 401 -5.93 -0.52 -18.22
N LEU A 402 -5.79 -1.80 -17.84
CA LEU A 402 -5.47 -2.16 -16.46
C LEU A 402 -4.15 -2.91 -16.29
N PHE A 403 -3.96 -4.05 -16.95
CA PHE A 403 -2.83 -4.93 -16.67
C PHE A 403 -2.45 -5.80 -17.87
N SER A 404 -1.25 -6.38 -17.80
CA SER A 404 -0.83 -7.45 -18.72
C SER A 404 0.06 -8.43 -17.98
N ILE A 405 -0.16 -9.73 -18.15
CA ILE A 405 0.69 -10.79 -17.59
C ILE A 405 1.12 -11.77 -18.68
N PHE A 406 2.33 -12.31 -18.52
CA PHE A 406 2.89 -13.39 -19.31
C PHE A 406 3.30 -14.54 -18.41
N ILE A 407 2.97 -15.76 -18.82
CA ILE A 407 3.26 -16.99 -18.10
C ILE A 407 3.82 -18.01 -19.09
N GLY A 408 4.95 -18.65 -18.78
CA GLY A 408 5.44 -19.75 -19.60
C GLY A 408 6.93 -20.04 -19.45
N SER A 409 7.50 -20.69 -20.45
CA SER A 409 8.89 -21.17 -20.45
C SER A 409 9.59 -20.92 -21.79
N VAL A 410 10.92 -20.99 -21.81
CA VAL A 410 11.69 -21.04 -23.07
C VAL A 410 11.43 -22.32 -23.86
N LYS A 411 10.93 -23.37 -23.20
CA LYS A 411 10.41 -24.58 -23.85
C LYS A 411 8.94 -24.36 -24.22
N ARG A 412 8.56 -24.73 -25.45
CA ARG A 412 7.15 -24.73 -25.87
C ARG A 412 6.44 -25.87 -25.13
N PRO A 413 5.23 -25.66 -24.59
CA PRO A 413 4.43 -26.76 -24.04
C PRO A 413 4.13 -27.81 -25.12
N ASP A 414 4.02 -29.06 -24.69
CA ASP A 414 3.68 -30.20 -25.54
C ASP A 414 2.16 -30.23 -25.77
N GLU A 415 1.38 -29.95 -24.73
CA GLU A 415 -0.09 -29.89 -24.77
C GLU A 415 -0.55 -28.70 -23.91
N PHE A 416 -1.60 -28.00 -24.36
CA PHE A 416 -2.32 -27.03 -23.53
C PHE A 416 -3.76 -26.83 -24.00
N ASN A 417 -4.63 -26.40 -23.09
CA ASN A 417 -5.99 -25.97 -23.40
C ASN A 417 -6.41 -24.80 -22.49
N PHE A 418 -7.54 -24.19 -22.86
CA PHE A 418 -8.17 -23.11 -22.11
C PHE A 418 -9.60 -23.50 -21.74
N GLU A 419 -9.99 -23.25 -20.50
CA GLU A 419 -11.36 -23.41 -20.01
C GLU A 419 -11.81 -22.07 -19.40
N ILE A 420 -13.04 -21.65 -19.66
CA ILE A 420 -13.62 -20.43 -19.08
C ILE A 420 -14.64 -20.84 -18.01
N GLU A 421 -14.22 -20.80 -16.74
CA GLU A 421 -15.01 -21.23 -15.58
C GLU A 421 -14.82 -20.25 -14.43
N ASN A 422 -15.68 -19.23 -14.32
CA ASN A 422 -15.54 -18.16 -13.31
C ASN A 422 -14.12 -17.52 -13.31
N GLY A 423 -13.61 -17.27 -14.51
CA GLY A 423 -12.22 -16.88 -14.78
C GLY A 423 -11.66 -17.67 -15.97
N LEU A 424 -10.36 -17.56 -16.21
CA LEU A 424 -9.63 -18.37 -17.19
C LEU A 424 -8.84 -19.46 -16.47
N VAL A 425 -8.98 -20.70 -16.93
CA VAL A 425 -8.13 -21.83 -16.53
C VAL A 425 -7.22 -22.20 -17.70
N ILE A 426 -5.92 -22.25 -17.45
CA ILE A 426 -4.91 -22.68 -18.41
C ILE A 426 -4.35 -24.02 -17.92
N ASN A 427 -4.63 -25.08 -18.65
CA ASN A 427 -4.02 -26.39 -18.42
C ASN A 427 -2.86 -26.56 -19.38
N VAL A 428 -1.67 -26.89 -18.88
CA VAL A 428 -0.46 -26.99 -19.70
C VAL A 428 0.44 -28.13 -19.26
N LYS A 429 1.04 -28.84 -20.22
CA LYS A 429 1.96 -29.96 -19.99
C LYS A 429 3.30 -29.74 -20.67
N TYR A 430 4.37 -30.02 -19.94
CA TYR A 430 5.75 -29.94 -20.42
C TYR A 430 6.47 -31.28 -20.20
N LYS A 431 6.87 -31.94 -21.27
CA LYS A 431 7.71 -33.14 -21.25
C LYS A 431 9.13 -32.77 -20.81
N ILE A 432 9.63 -33.41 -19.77
CA ILE A 432 11.00 -33.28 -19.27
C ILE A 432 11.71 -34.61 -19.52
N PRO A 433 12.81 -34.62 -20.28
CA PRO A 433 13.49 -35.87 -20.59
C PRO A 433 14.16 -36.46 -19.35
N ALA A 434 14.32 -37.78 -19.33
CA ALA A 434 15.05 -38.49 -18.30
C ALA A 434 16.47 -37.93 -18.06
N GLY A 435 16.97 -38.11 -16.85
CA GLY A 435 18.34 -37.80 -16.45
C GLY A 435 18.43 -37.09 -15.11
N PHE A 436 19.64 -36.65 -14.77
CA PHE A 436 19.97 -36.08 -13.47
C PHE A 436 19.91 -34.54 -13.46
N GLU A 437 19.18 -33.95 -12.50
CA GLU A 437 19.01 -32.51 -12.31
C GLU A 437 18.75 -31.73 -13.63
N LYS A 438 17.81 -32.18 -14.46
CA LYS A 438 17.35 -31.45 -15.64
C LYS A 438 16.63 -30.18 -15.20
N ALA A 439 17.15 -29.03 -15.66
CA ALA A 439 16.57 -27.74 -15.33
C ALA A 439 15.29 -27.46 -16.15
N PHE A 440 14.30 -26.88 -15.50
CA PHE A 440 13.09 -26.36 -16.14
C PHE A 440 12.62 -25.10 -15.42
N ASN A 441 12.38 -24.02 -16.17
CA ASN A 441 12.02 -22.71 -15.62
C ASN A 441 10.66 -22.26 -16.14
N ILE A 442 9.82 -21.75 -15.25
CA ILE A 442 8.63 -20.98 -15.60
C ILE A 442 8.79 -19.56 -15.06
N ALA A 443 8.44 -18.57 -15.87
CA ALA A 443 8.36 -17.18 -15.45
C ALA A 443 6.91 -16.71 -15.47
N ILE A 444 6.53 -15.98 -14.43
CA ILE A 444 5.31 -15.19 -14.35
C ILE A 444 5.76 -13.74 -14.23
N THR A 445 5.39 -12.94 -15.20
CA THR A 445 5.73 -11.52 -15.23
C THR A 445 4.50 -10.70 -15.56
N GLY A 446 4.42 -9.48 -15.07
CA GLY A 446 3.33 -8.62 -15.45
C GLY A 446 3.67 -7.15 -15.36
N GLU A 447 2.74 -6.31 -15.78
CA GLU A 447 2.79 -4.89 -15.56
C GLU A 447 1.36 -4.39 -15.35
N VAL A 448 1.23 -3.31 -14.59
CA VAL A 448 -0.02 -2.62 -14.34
C VAL A 448 0.09 -1.22 -14.91
N ARG A 449 -0.95 -0.77 -15.61
CA ARG A 449 -0.96 0.52 -16.28
C ARG A 449 -0.77 1.65 -15.26
N PRO A 450 0.31 2.46 -15.37
CA PRO A 450 0.42 3.68 -14.58
C PRO A 450 -0.67 4.67 -15.00
N GLN A 451 -1.17 5.39 -14.02
CA GLN A 451 -1.98 6.58 -14.24
C GLN A 451 -1.17 7.60 -15.06
N HIS A 452 -1.73 8.04 -16.19
CA HIS A 452 -1.10 8.98 -17.15
C HIS A 452 0.00 8.43 -18.07
N SER A 453 0.18 7.10 -18.16
CA SER A 453 1.12 6.55 -19.15
C SER A 453 0.46 6.26 -20.50
N SER A 454 1.16 6.66 -21.57
CA SER A 454 0.89 6.22 -22.95
C SER A 454 1.59 4.90 -23.29
N GLU A 455 2.45 4.39 -22.40
CA GLU A 455 3.13 3.11 -22.60
C GLU A 455 2.12 1.96 -22.60
N GLN A 456 2.27 1.05 -23.56
CA GLN A 456 1.44 -0.14 -23.61
C GLN A 456 1.97 -1.17 -22.62
N THR A 457 1.19 -1.42 -21.58
CA THR A 457 1.46 -2.38 -20.50
C THR A 457 1.95 -3.74 -21.02
N ILE A 458 1.38 -4.20 -22.13
CA ILE A 458 1.74 -5.47 -22.77
C ILE A 458 3.19 -5.53 -23.24
N PHE A 459 3.76 -4.43 -23.76
CA PHE A 459 5.15 -4.41 -24.22
C PHE A 459 6.12 -4.45 -23.05
N ILE A 460 5.82 -3.76 -21.95
CA ILE A 460 6.65 -3.80 -20.74
C ILE A 460 6.64 -5.21 -20.16
N ALA A 461 5.45 -5.80 -19.97
CA ALA A 461 5.31 -7.16 -19.47
C ALA A 461 6.05 -8.18 -20.36
N LYS A 462 5.99 -8.02 -21.69
CA LYS A 462 6.74 -8.83 -22.65
C LYS A 462 8.26 -8.72 -22.45
N GLU A 463 8.80 -7.51 -22.31
CA GLU A 463 10.25 -7.34 -22.14
C GLU A 463 10.74 -7.88 -20.79
N LEU A 464 9.93 -7.75 -19.73
CA LEU A 464 10.19 -8.39 -18.44
C LEU A 464 10.20 -9.92 -18.55
N TYR A 465 9.25 -10.51 -19.28
CA TYR A 465 9.20 -11.94 -19.56
C TYR A 465 10.47 -12.44 -20.27
N LYS A 466 10.88 -11.72 -21.32
CA LYS A 466 12.13 -12.03 -22.07
C LYS A 466 13.36 -11.93 -21.17
N LEU A 467 13.44 -10.91 -20.32
CA LEU A 467 14.52 -10.75 -19.34
C LEU A 467 14.58 -11.93 -18.36
N ALA A 468 13.43 -12.31 -17.80
CA ALA A 468 13.29 -13.36 -16.79
C ALA A 468 13.81 -14.70 -17.29
N LEU A 469 13.47 -15.09 -18.52
CA LEU A 469 13.82 -16.40 -19.06
C LEU A 469 15.18 -16.44 -19.78
N LYS A 470 15.63 -15.36 -20.43
CA LYS A 470 16.98 -15.32 -21.02
C LYS A 470 18.08 -15.37 -19.94
N SER A 471 17.77 -14.86 -18.75
CA SER A 471 18.74 -14.61 -17.69
C SER A 471 18.24 -15.00 -16.29
N THR A 472 17.57 -16.14 -16.13
CA THR A 472 17.02 -16.61 -14.84
C THR A 472 18.03 -16.59 -13.69
N HIS A 473 19.25 -17.09 -13.92
CA HIS A 473 20.36 -17.02 -12.96
C HIS A 473 20.75 -15.59 -12.55
N LYS A 474 20.60 -14.59 -13.43
CA LYS A 474 20.84 -13.18 -13.09
C LYS A 474 19.74 -12.63 -12.20
N VAL A 475 18.47 -12.96 -12.46
CA VAL A 475 17.34 -12.57 -11.60
C VAL A 475 17.56 -13.09 -10.17
N PHE A 476 17.95 -14.36 -10.04
CA PHE A 476 18.29 -14.94 -8.73
C PHE A 476 19.48 -14.21 -8.08
N LYS A 477 20.54 -13.94 -8.83
CA LYS A 477 21.72 -13.22 -8.35
C LYS A 477 21.40 -11.78 -7.91
N GLU A 478 20.49 -11.10 -8.58
CA GLU A 478 20.03 -9.76 -8.22
C GLU A 478 19.25 -9.76 -6.91
N ASN A 479 18.33 -10.72 -6.73
CA ASN A 479 17.64 -10.94 -5.45
C ASN A 479 18.64 -11.22 -4.32
N PHE A 480 19.59 -12.14 -4.54
CA PHE A 480 20.64 -12.45 -3.58
C PHE A 480 21.47 -11.19 -3.22
N LYS A 481 21.86 -10.40 -4.23
CA LYS A 481 22.64 -9.16 -4.03
C LYS A 481 21.85 -8.13 -3.23
N ALA A 482 20.54 -7.99 -3.47
CA ALA A 482 19.68 -7.09 -2.71
C ALA A 482 19.68 -7.46 -1.22
N ILE A 483 19.43 -8.73 -0.89
CA ILE A 483 19.45 -9.23 0.49
C ILE A 483 20.83 -9.03 1.15
N ARG A 484 21.91 -9.35 0.44
CA ARG A 484 23.27 -9.13 0.94
C ARG A 484 23.54 -7.65 1.24
N ASN A 485 23.08 -6.75 0.37
CA ASN A 485 23.26 -5.32 0.56
C ASN A 485 22.45 -4.80 1.76
N THR A 486 21.24 -5.33 1.98
CA THR A 486 20.43 -5.05 3.17
C THR A 486 21.21 -5.42 4.44
N LEU A 487 21.64 -6.68 4.54
CA LEU A 487 22.40 -7.19 5.69
C LEU A 487 23.71 -6.42 5.96
N ARG A 488 24.34 -5.88 4.92
CA ARG A 488 25.56 -5.05 5.06
C ARG A 488 25.30 -3.62 5.54
N ARG A 489 24.07 -3.12 5.42
CA ARG A 489 23.73 -1.71 5.71
C ARG A 489 22.88 -1.55 6.96
N GLN A 490 22.21 -2.62 7.37
CA GLN A 490 21.31 -2.66 8.51
C GLN A 490 21.92 -3.43 9.67
N LEU A 491 21.35 -3.20 10.84
CA LEU A 491 21.77 -3.77 12.11
C LEU A 491 21.90 -5.29 12.01
N GLN A 492 23.03 -5.81 12.46
CA GLN A 492 23.23 -7.24 12.66
C GLN A 492 23.66 -7.51 14.08
N ILE A 493 23.19 -8.64 14.62
CA ILE A 493 23.55 -9.09 15.96
C ILE A 493 24.11 -10.51 15.87
N SER A 494 25.22 -10.74 16.55
CA SER A 494 25.78 -12.07 16.78
C SER A 494 26.06 -12.20 18.26
N THR A 495 25.73 -13.33 18.85
CA THR A 495 25.75 -13.60 20.29
C THR A 495 26.30 -14.99 20.55
N SER A 496 26.64 -15.30 21.81
CA SER A 496 26.95 -16.68 22.23
C SER A 496 25.77 -17.64 22.01
N ASP A 497 24.52 -17.15 22.07
CA ASP A 497 23.36 -17.86 21.51
C ASP A 497 23.32 -17.68 19.97
N ASP A 498 23.90 -18.65 19.27
CA ASP A 498 23.94 -18.70 17.81
C ASP A 498 22.54 -18.69 17.18
N LYS A 499 21.55 -19.33 17.82
CA LYS A 499 20.19 -19.46 17.29
C LYS A 499 19.48 -18.12 17.33
N LEU A 500 19.56 -17.41 18.46
CA LEU A 500 18.98 -16.07 18.60
C LEU A 500 19.59 -15.09 17.57
N GLY A 501 20.92 -15.06 17.47
CA GLY A 501 21.62 -14.18 16.52
C GLY A 501 21.25 -14.47 15.06
N ARG A 502 21.13 -15.76 14.68
CA ARG A 502 20.69 -16.15 13.33
C ARG A 502 19.25 -15.74 13.06
N ASN A 503 18.34 -15.99 14.00
CA ASN A 503 16.93 -15.61 13.88
C ASN A 503 16.73 -14.09 13.78
N PHE A 504 17.49 -13.32 14.56
CA PHE A 504 17.48 -11.86 14.49
C PHE A 504 17.88 -11.38 13.08
N ASN A 505 19.02 -11.84 12.57
CA ASN A 505 19.50 -11.42 11.25
C ASN A 505 18.58 -11.91 10.10
N PHE A 506 17.95 -13.06 10.26
CA PHE A 506 16.90 -13.53 9.35
C PHE A 506 15.70 -12.58 9.31
N CYS A 507 15.20 -12.17 10.48
CA CYS A 507 14.08 -11.24 10.60
C CYS A 507 14.40 -9.87 10.02
N VAL A 508 15.60 -9.32 10.29
CA VAL A 508 16.06 -8.07 9.68
C VAL A 508 16.04 -8.15 8.14
N ALA A 509 16.53 -9.26 7.58
CA ALA A 509 16.53 -9.45 6.14
C ALA A 509 15.12 -9.57 5.53
N LEU A 510 14.17 -10.15 6.29
CA LEU A 510 12.77 -10.28 5.87
C LEU A 510 11.99 -8.97 5.95
N LEU A 511 12.22 -8.12 6.95
CA LEU A 511 11.46 -6.87 7.14
C LEU A 511 11.42 -6.01 5.88
N ASN A 512 12.54 -5.84 5.19
CA ASN A 512 12.60 -5.04 3.97
C ASN A 512 11.72 -5.60 2.84
N LYS A 513 11.39 -6.90 2.86
CA LYS A 513 10.54 -7.50 1.82
C LYS A 513 9.08 -7.08 1.92
N PHE A 514 8.65 -6.53 3.05
CA PHE A 514 7.29 -6.02 3.24
C PHE A 514 7.12 -4.59 2.71
N GLU A 515 8.19 -3.92 2.27
CA GLU A 515 8.07 -2.71 1.46
C GLU A 515 7.48 -3.07 0.09
N LYS A 516 6.39 -2.39 -0.27
CA LYS A 516 5.69 -2.59 -1.54
C LYS A 516 5.61 -1.31 -2.32
N ARG A 517 5.75 -1.46 -3.64
CA ARG A 517 5.39 -0.45 -4.60
C ARG A 517 3.92 -0.65 -4.99
N ILE A 518 3.06 0.23 -4.50
CA ILE A 518 1.66 0.27 -4.94
C ILE A 518 1.58 1.21 -6.13
N LYS A 519 1.24 0.68 -7.32
CA LYS A 519 1.14 1.51 -8.52
C LYS A 519 0.18 2.68 -8.26
N ASN A 520 0.58 3.89 -8.63
CA ASN A 520 -0.16 5.15 -8.44
C ASN A 520 -0.23 5.70 -7.00
N LEU A 521 -0.01 4.87 -5.97
CA LEU A 521 0.07 5.36 -4.59
C LEU A 521 1.52 5.53 -4.11
N GLY A 522 2.50 4.76 -4.57
CA GLY A 522 3.91 4.89 -4.17
C GLY A 522 4.41 3.75 -3.27
N TYR A 523 5.52 3.98 -2.57
CA TYR A 523 6.13 2.98 -1.68
C TYR A 523 5.53 3.07 -0.28
N CYS A 524 5.26 1.90 0.32
CA CYS A 524 4.71 1.78 1.66
C CYS A 524 5.06 0.40 2.23
N PHE A 525 5.36 0.34 3.54
CA PHE A 525 5.45 -0.92 4.27
C PHE A 525 4.06 -1.54 4.46
N ILE A 526 3.88 -2.81 4.07
CA ILE A 526 2.61 -3.54 4.15
C ILE A 526 2.81 -4.75 5.07
N PRO A 527 2.35 -4.71 6.34
CA PRO A 527 2.62 -5.77 7.31
C PRO A 527 2.01 -7.13 6.92
N HIS A 528 0.88 -7.10 6.24
CA HIS A 528 0.11 -8.29 5.85
C HIS A 528 -0.13 -8.29 4.33
N PRO A 529 0.76 -8.89 3.52
CA PRO A 529 0.61 -8.90 2.06
C PRO A 529 -0.61 -9.72 1.58
N GLY A 530 -1.13 -10.61 2.42
CA GLY A 530 -2.33 -11.39 2.14
C GLY A 530 -3.61 -10.56 2.10
N ASP A 531 -3.66 -9.45 2.83
CA ASP A 531 -4.89 -8.71 3.03
C ASP A 531 -5.15 -7.73 1.88
N SER A 532 -6.41 -7.31 1.71
CA SER A 532 -6.80 -6.19 0.84
C SER A 532 -6.87 -4.87 1.61
N LEU A 533 -7.14 -4.95 2.91
CA LEU A 533 -7.21 -3.85 3.87
C LEU A 533 -5.87 -3.72 4.59
N VAL A 534 -5.35 -2.50 4.68
CA VAL A 534 -4.10 -2.22 5.39
C VAL A 534 -4.37 -1.22 6.51
N LYS A 535 -4.08 -1.59 7.76
CA LYS A 535 -4.22 -0.72 8.91
C LYS A 535 -2.96 0.10 9.15
N VAL A 536 -3.12 1.41 9.31
CA VAL A 536 -1.99 2.33 9.50
C VAL A 536 -1.35 2.15 10.88
N ASP A 537 -2.10 1.79 11.92
CA ASP A 537 -1.53 1.52 13.25
C ASP A 537 -0.53 0.34 13.23
N GLU A 538 -0.85 -0.74 12.50
CA GLU A 538 0.03 -1.91 12.34
C GLU A 538 1.30 -1.55 11.56
N ILE A 539 1.19 -0.69 10.54
CA ILE A 539 2.35 -0.10 9.85
C ILE A 539 3.22 0.67 10.86
N LEU A 540 2.64 1.62 11.59
CA LEU A 540 3.37 2.50 12.49
C LEU A 540 4.06 1.72 13.62
N LYS A 541 3.42 0.67 14.16
CA LYS A 541 4.04 -0.28 15.10
C LYS A 541 5.29 -0.94 14.51
N SER A 542 5.24 -1.34 13.24
CA SER A 542 6.35 -1.99 12.55
C SER A 542 7.51 -1.04 12.23
N LEU A 543 7.22 0.26 12.04
CA LEU A 543 8.23 1.26 11.70
C LEU A 543 9.25 1.51 12.82
N SER A 544 8.92 1.28 14.09
CA SER A 544 9.88 1.38 15.21
C SER A 544 11.06 0.43 15.01
N ALA A 545 10.77 -0.85 14.72
CA ALA A 545 11.79 -1.86 14.49
C ALA A 545 12.64 -1.52 13.25
N LEU A 546 12.00 -1.10 12.16
CA LEU A 546 12.67 -0.66 10.94
C LEU A 546 13.63 0.52 11.20
N LEU A 547 13.22 1.47 12.04
CA LEU A 547 14.06 2.59 12.44
C LEU A 547 15.29 2.11 13.22
N LYS A 548 15.10 1.23 14.21
CA LYS A 548 16.20 0.68 15.03
C LYS A 548 17.19 -0.14 14.22
N VAL A 549 16.73 -0.90 13.21
CA VAL A 549 17.63 -1.66 12.33
C VAL A 549 18.29 -0.79 11.25
N GLY A 550 17.97 0.51 11.19
CA GLY A 550 18.58 1.47 10.28
C GLY A 550 17.96 1.54 8.88
N ALA A 551 16.73 1.04 8.70
CA ALA A 551 15.95 1.10 7.45
C ALA A 551 15.28 2.48 7.24
N TYR A 552 16.06 3.55 7.37
CA TYR A 552 15.55 4.93 7.38
C TYR A 552 14.76 5.30 6.12
N GLU A 553 15.17 4.79 4.96
CA GLU A 553 14.52 5.07 3.69
C GLU A 553 13.08 4.52 3.67
N ILE A 554 12.86 3.29 4.14
CA ILE A 554 11.52 2.66 4.24
C ILE A 554 10.63 3.44 5.22
N VAL A 555 11.19 3.83 6.37
CA VAL A 555 10.48 4.62 7.39
C VAL A 555 10.03 5.97 6.82
N ARG A 556 10.95 6.70 6.18
CA ARG A 556 10.66 7.99 5.54
C ARG A 556 9.55 7.85 4.50
N ASP A 557 9.72 6.93 3.54
CA ASP A 557 8.82 6.80 2.40
C ASP A 557 7.41 6.38 2.86
N THR A 558 7.33 5.53 3.89
CA THR A 558 6.05 5.13 4.51
C THR A 558 5.37 6.27 5.27
N LEU A 559 6.10 7.06 6.06
CA LEU A 559 5.54 8.24 6.73
C LEU A 559 5.09 9.30 5.71
N GLU A 560 5.88 9.51 4.66
CA GLU A 560 5.52 10.42 3.57
C GLU A 560 4.26 9.97 2.83
N PHE A 561 4.13 8.66 2.59
CA PHE A 561 2.92 8.05 2.02
C PHE A 561 1.71 8.39 2.88
N ILE A 562 1.74 8.04 4.18
CA ILE A 562 0.62 8.26 5.11
C ILE A 562 0.24 9.75 5.14
N GLY A 563 1.21 10.64 5.34
CA GLY A 563 0.95 12.07 5.44
C GLY A 563 0.53 12.75 4.13
N ARG A 564 0.72 12.11 2.96
CA ARG A 564 0.27 12.67 1.67
C ARG A 564 -1.23 12.48 1.46
N PHE A 565 -1.82 11.44 2.05
CA PHE A 565 -3.22 11.09 1.88
C PHE A 565 -4.11 11.60 3.03
N LEU A 566 -3.82 12.80 3.54
CA LEU A 566 -4.72 13.47 4.50
C LEU A 566 -6.11 13.67 3.90
N SER A 567 -7.15 13.55 4.74
CA SER A 567 -8.51 13.91 4.34
C SER A 567 -8.62 15.41 4.09
N VAL A 568 -9.69 15.84 3.42
CA VAL A 568 -10.00 17.27 3.25
C VAL A 568 -10.28 17.98 4.58
N ARG A 569 -10.65 17.22 5.62
CA ARG A 569 -10.82 17.71 7.00
C ARG A 569 -9.49 17.82 7.75
N GLY A 570 -8.40 17.36 7.13
CA GLY A 570 -7.11 17.28 7.80
C GLY A 570 -7.05 16.10 8.76
N GLU A 571 -7.56 14.92 8.41
CA GLU A 571 -7.38 13.72 9.24
C GLU A 571 -6.34 12.79 8.62
N LEU A 572 -5.60 12.07 9.46
CA LEU A 572 -4.71 11.01 8.99
C LEU A 572 -5.51 9.76 8.62
N PRO A 573 -5.09 9.01 7.58
CA PRO A 573 -5.72 7.75 7.28
C PRO A 573 -5.47 6.77 8.43
N SER A 574 -6.52 6.09 8.86
CA SER A 574 -6.45 5.00 9.83
C SER A 574 -6.25 3.64 9.14
N MET A 575 -6.76 3.53 7.92
CA MET A 575 -6.62 2.37 7.06
C MET A 575 -6.82 2.74 5.58
N PHE A 576 -6.37 1.85 4.69
CA PHE A 576 -6.54 2.03 3.26
C PHE A 576 -6.61 0.71 2.50
N TYR A 577 -7.11 0.79 1.27
CA TYR A 577 -7.13 -0.30 0.29
C TYR A 577 -6.23 0.03 -0.89
N PHE A 578 -5.72 -0.99 -1.58
CA PHE A 578 -4.80 -0.78 -2.71
C PHE A 578 -5.44 -0.05 -3.89
N ALA A 579 -6.77 -0.06 -4.01
CA ALA A 579 -7.52 0.78 -4.95
C ALA A 579 -7.35 2.31 -4.74
N GLY A 580 -6.66 2.73 -3.68
CA GLY A 580 -6.43 4.14 -3.35
C GLY A 580 -7.60 4.76 -2.61
N ILE A 581 -8.30 3.95 -1.82
CA ILE A 581 -9.45 4.34 -0.97
C ILE A 581 -8.98 4.32 0.47
N PHE A 582 -9.31 5.37 1.22
CA PHE A 582 -8.83 5.61 2.57
C PHE A 582 -10.00 5.87 3.51
N ASP A 583 -9.87 5.38 4.74
CA ASP A 583 -10.73 5.73 5.87
C ASP A 583 -9.89 6.43 6.93
N TYR A 584 -10.54 7.30 7.70
CA TYR A 584 -9.88 8.26 8.59
C TYR A 584 -10.41 8.14 10.01
N ASN A 585 -9.50 8.23 10.97
CA ASN A 585 -9.80 8.44 12.38
C ASN A 585 -8.63 9.16 13.07
N ASP A 586 -8.82 9.54 14.33
CA ASP A 586 -7.82 10.31 15.08
C ASP A 586 -6.83 9.44 15.87
N ASP A 587 -6.99 8.12 15.87
CA ASP A 587 -6.30 7.21 16.80
C ASP A 587 -4.80 7.05 16.48
N VAL A 588 -4.42 7.29 15.22
CA VAL A 588 -3.03 7.09 14.77
C VAL A 588 -2.13 8.32 14.90
N LYS A 589 -2.71 9.49 15.26
CA LYS A 589 -1.99 10.78 15.28
C LYS A 589 -0.76 10.77 16.18
N SER A 590 -0.93 10.32 17.43
CA SER A 590 0.13 10.32 18.44
C SER A 590 1.32 9.47 17.99
N ARG A 591 1.05 8.23 17.55
CA ARG A 591 2.08 7.29 17.07
C ARG A 591 2.76 7.77 15.79
N TYR A 592 2.01 8.41 14.87
CA TYR A 592 2.59 9.00 13.67
C TYR A 592 3.61 10.10 14.03
N VAL A 593 3.26 10.99 14.96
CA VAL A 593 4.16 12.06 15.43
C VAL A 593 5.38 11.49 16.15
N GLU A 594 5.19 10.48 16.99
CA GLU A 594 6.27 9.78 17.68
C GLU A 594 7.31 9.23 16.70
N ILE A 595 6.88 8.38 15.75
CA ILE A 595 7.78 7.75 14.78
C ILE A 595 8.42 8.80 13.84
N ALA A 596 7.69 9.86 13.48
CA ALA A 596 8.25 10.95 12.67
C ALA A 596 9.33 11.73 13.41
N GLY A 597 9.15 12.01 14.69
CA GLY A 597 10.17 12.66 15.52
C GLY A 597 11.37 11.76 15.74
N ASP A 598 11.16 10.48 16.01
CA ASP A 598 12.23 9.49 16.15
C ASP A 598 13.05 9.33 14.87
N TYR A 599 12.38 9.28 13.71
CA TYR A 599 13.05 9.30 12.42
C TYR A 599 13.91 10.56 12.25
N VAL A 600 13.37 11.75 12.56
CA VAL A 600 14.12 13.01 12.45
C VAL A 600 15.30 13.05 13.42
N ARG A 601 15.12 12.57 14.66
CA ARG A 601 16.19 12.46 15.67
C ARG A 601 17.33 11.56 15.18
N ALA A 602 17.00 10.42 14.60
CA ALA A 602 17.97 9.44 14.14
C ALA A 602 18.65 9.80 12.80
N SER A 603 17.92 10.45 11.89
CA SER A 603 18.38 10.73 10.51
C SER A 603 18.88 12.15 10.28
N LYS A 604 18.45 13.13 11.09
CA LYS A 604 18.64 14.57 10.87
C LYS A 604 18.06 15.07 9.53
N ASP A 605 17.05 14.41 8.99
CA ASP A 605 16.40 14.79 7.74
C ASP A 605 15.50 16.02 7.92
N LYS A 606 16.11 17.21 7.77
CA LYS A 606 15.42 18.50 7.91
C LYS A 606 14.40 18.75 6.79
N ILE A 607 14.57 18.15 5.61
CA ILE A 607 13.65 18.34 4.48
C ILE A 607 12.35 17.60 4.81
N PHE A 608 12.44 16.34 5.21
CA PHE A 608 11.31 15.59 5.71
C PHE A 608 10.63 16.32 6.88
N ALA A 609 11.40 16.76 7.88
CA ALA A 609 10.85 17.48 9.04
C ALA A 609 10.02 18.70 8.62
N LYS A 610 10.48 19.47 7.62
CA LYS A 610 9.77 20.64 7.10
C LYS A 610 8.45 20.29 6.42
N PHE A 611 8.44 19.28 5.57
CA PHE A 611 7.21 18.85 4.90
C PHE A 611 6.22 18.21 5.87
N THR A 612 6.71 17.39 6.78
CA THR A 612 5.91 16.71 7.81
C THR A 612 5.32 17.72 8.79
N TRP A 613 6.07 18.75 9.21
CA TRP A 613 5.54 19.81 10.08
C TRP A 613 4.35 20.54 9.46
N ARG A 614 4.42 20.87 8.16
CA ARG A 614 3.30 21.47 7.43
C ARG A 614 2.06 20.56 7.35
N ARG A 615 2.23 19.25 7.47
CA ARG A 615 1.13 18.27 7.51
C ARG A 615 0.56 18.17 8.93
N ILE A 616 1.42 18.06 9.94
CA ILE A 616 1.03 18.04 11.36
C ILE A 616 0.14 19.23 11.69
N LYS A 617 0.54 20.45 11.29
CA LYS A 617 -0.28 21.66 11.52
C LYS A 617 -1.66 21.65 10.84
N LYS A 618 -1.93 20.73 9.92
CA LYS A 618 -3.25 20.57 9.30
C LYS A 618 -4.13 19.57 10.03
N PHE A 619 -3.55 18.56 10.68
CA PHE A 619 -4.30 17.46 11.29
C PHE A 619 -4.28 17.45 12.81
N PHE A 620 -3.37 18.21 13.40
CA PHE A 620 -3.13 18.21 14.83
C PHE A 620 -3.69 19.49 15.45
N ASP A 621 -4.62 19.34 16.37
CA ASP A 621 -5.11 20.44 17.21
C ASP A 621 -4.24 20.53 18.46
N PHE A 622 -3.42 21.57 18.55
CA PHE A 622 -2.50 21.75 19.68
C PHE A 622 -3.21 22.05 21.01
N GLU A 623 -4.48 22.46 21.03
CA GLU A 623 -5.23 22.62 22.28
C GLU A 623 -5.77 21.29 22.78
N ARG A 624 -6.37 20.52 21.87
CA ARG A 624 -7.14 19.32 22.23
C ARG A 624 -6.34 18.02 22.20
N ASP A 625 -5.43 17.88 21.23
CA ASP A 625 -4.81 16.59 20.93
C ASP A 625 -3.57 16.32 21.82
N ILE A 626 -2.93 17.35 22.38
CA ILE A 626 -1.75 17.24 23.25
C ILE A 626 -2.04 16.41 24.50
N GLU A 627 -3.18 16.62 25.16
CA GLU A 627 -3.54 15.94 26.41
C GLU A 627 -3.68 14.41 26.25
N LYS A 628 -3.84 13.94 25.02
CA LYS A 628 -4.03 12.52 24.68
C LYS A 628 -2.73 11.84 24.23
N MET A 629 -1.62 12.56 24.16
CA MET A 629 -0.34 12.05 23.68
C MET A 629 0.49 11.40 24.79
N SER A 630 1.31 10.43 24.42
CA SER A 630 2.38 9.94 25.28
C SER A 630 3.47 11.00 25.43
N ASN A 631 4.25 10.92 26.51
CA ASN A 631 5.37 11.85 26.72
C ASN A 631 6.39 11.78 25.59
N ARG A 632 6.64 10.57 25.07
CA ARG A 632 7.52 10.36 23.92
C ARG A 632 7.02 11.07 22.65
N ALA A 633 5.72 11.04 22.41
CA ALA A 633 5.13 11.72 21.27
C ALA A 633 5.18 13.25 21.44
N VAL A 634 5.01 13.78 22.67
CA VAL A 634 5.19 15.22 22.98
C VAL A 634 6.64 15.66 22.73
N ASN A 635 7.64 14.89 23.18
CA ASN A 635 9.05 15.18 22.92
C ASN A 635 9.39 15.16 21.43
N SER A 636 8.77 14.23 20.68
CA SER A 636 8.91 14.14 19.23
C SER A 636 8.28 15.34 18.51
N LEU A 637 7.12 15.80 18.98
CA LEU A 637 6.47 17.01 18.49
C LEU A 637 7.32 18.26 18.76
N LEU A 638 7.90 18.37 19.96
CA LEU A 638 8.80 19.46 20.34
C LEU A 638 10.04 19.49 19.45
N LEU A 639 10.68 18.34 19.20
CA LEU A 639 11.82 18.26 18.28
C LEU A 639 11.44 18.76 16.87
N LEU A 640 10.29 18.34 16.34
CA LEU A 640 9.81 18.78 15.03
C LEU A 640 9.56 20.29 15.01
N ALA A 641 9.00 20.87 16.07
CA ALA A 641 8.79 22.31 16.21
C ALA A 641 10.13 23.07 16.24
N ILE A 642 11.11 22.61 17.05
CA ILE A 642 12.45 23.19 17.15
C ILE A 642 13.16 23.19 15.80
N VAL A 643 13.15 22.06 15.08
CA VAL A 643 13.78 21.93 13.75
C VAL A 643 13.18 22.89 12.73
N ASN A 644 11.92 23.28 12.93
CA ASN A 644 11.17 24.21 12.07
C ASN A 644 11.11 25.65 12.61
N SER A 645 11.73 25.93 13.76
CA SER A 645 11.71 27.25 14.40
C SER A 645 10.29 27.80 14.65
N ASP A 646 9.36 26.94 15.10
CA ASP A 646 7.97 27.33 15.40
C ASP A 646 7.83 27.73 16.88
N GLU A 647 8.30 28.94 17.23
CA GLU A 647 8.44 29.41 18.62
C GLU A 647 7.14 29.34 19.44
N VAL A 648 6.00 29.64 18.81
CA VAL A 648 4.67 29.58 19.47
C VAL A 648 4.38 28.18 20.01
N VAL A 649 4.66 27.15 19.22
CA VAL A 649 4.44 25.76 19.64
C VAL A 649 5.52 25.30 20.61
N ILE A 650 6.76 25.75 20.44
CA ILE A 650 7.87 25.44 21.35
C ILE A 650 7.56 25.92 22.77
N GLU A 651 7.12 27.17 22.93
CA GLU A 651 6.74 27.72 24.24
C GLU A 651 5.61 26.94 24.87
N LYS A 652 4.59 26.58 24.08
CA LYS A 652 3.46 25.78 24.55
C LYS A 652 3.87 24.40 25.07
N LEU A 653 4.77 23.72 24.35
CA LEU A 653 5.19 22.35 24.70
C LEU A 653 6.18 22.31 25.87
N LYS A 654 6.99 23.36 26.07
CA LYS A 654 7.95 23.45 27.20
C LYS A 654 7.25 23.47 28.57
N GLY A 655 6.00 23.90 28.65
CA GLY A 655 5.22 23.97 29.90
C GLY A 655 4.67 22.63 30.40
N LEU A 656 4.75 21.57 29.60
CA LEU A 656 4.24 20.23 29.94
C LEU A 656 5.39 19.43 30.57
N LYS A 657 5.28 19.11 31.87
CA LYS A 657 6.34 18.42 32.64
C LYS A 657 6.88 17.19 31.90
N GLN A 658 8.16 17.24 31.54
CA GLN A 658 8.92 16.10 31.02
C GLN A 658 9.21 15.13 32.18
N ILE A 659 8.49 14.00 32.23
CA ILE A 659 8.80 12.89 33.13
C ILE A 659 9.09 11.65 32.28
N GLN A 660 10.17 10.95 32.62
CA GLN A 660 10.57 9.68 32.03
C GLN A 660 9.43 8.66 32.11
N GLU A 661 9.10 8.04 30.98
CA GLU A 661 8.16 6.92 30.93
C GLU A 661 8.89 5.59 31.12
N ASN A 662 8.27 4.74 31.93
CA ASN A 662 8.59 3.33 32.05
C ASN A 662 8.23 2.58 30.77
N LYS A 663 9.14 1.73 30.31
CA LYS A 663 9.01 0.93 29.11
C LYS A 663 7.86 -0.07 29.23
N LEU A 664 6.94 -0.04 28.27
CA LEU A 664 5.98 -1.11 28.03
C LEU A 664 6.74 -2.40 27.66
N LYS A 665 6.64 -3.41 28.53
CA LYS A 665 7.05 -4.78 28.21
C LYS A 665 5.98 -5.39 27.30
N ALA A 666 6.28 -5.50 26.01
CA ALA A 666 5.56 -6.39 25.12
C ALA A 666 6.10 -7.82 25.33
N GLY A 667 5.26 -8.70 25.87
CA GLY A 667 5.52 -10.15 25.84
C GLY A 667 5.09 -10.74 24.51
N ILE A 668 5.88 -11.65 23.94
CA ILE A 668 5.49 -12.44 22.77
C ILE A 668 5.90 -13.91 22.96
N SER A 669 5.02 -14.77 22.46
CA SER A 669 5.01 -16.24 22.47
C SER A 669 6.01 -16.86 21.47
N PRO A 670 6.48 -18.11 21.66
CA PRO A 670 7.60 -18.71 20.92
C PRO A 670 7.39 -19.12 19.44
N ASP A 671 6.27 -18.79 18.79
CA ASP A 671 5.99 -19.19 17.39
C ASP A 671 5.93 -17.97 16.45
N LEU A 672 7.04 -17.65 15.77
CA LEU A 672 7.13 -16.49 14.88
C LEU A 672 6.48 -16.75 13.51
N ASN A 673 5.45 -15.97 13.15
CA ASN A 673 4.84 -16.02 11.83
C ASN A 673 5.65 -15.24 10.78
N VAL A 674 6.30 -15.95 9.86
CA VAL A 674 7.10 -15.34 8.77
C VAL A 674 6.28 -14.58 7.71
N ASN A 675 4.95 -14.69 7.75
CA ASN A 675 4.04 -14.00 6.83
C ASN A 675 3.56 -12.65 7.37
N SER A 676 3.94 -12.29 8.60
CA SER A 676 3.51 -11.08 9.30
C SER A 676 4.69 -10.15 9.54
N GLY A 677 4.76 -9.06 8.77
CA GLY A 677 5.76 -8.00 8.97
C GLY A 677 5.65 -7.36 10.35
N LEU A 678 4.44 -7.34 10.93
CA LEU A 678 4.19 -6.85 12.28
C LEU A 678 4.79 -7.76 13.36
N GLU A 679 4.61 -9.07 13.26
CA GLU A 679 5.18 -10.03 14.22
C GLU A 679 6.70 -10.10 14.11
N ILE A 680 7.24 -10.08 12.88
CA ILE A 680 8.68 -10.00 12.64
C ILE A 680 9.26 -8.71 13.25
N ALA A 681 8.59 -7.58 13.06
CA ALA A 681 9.01 -6.31 13.67
C ALA A 681 8.94 -6.39 15.21
N GLY A 682 7.88 -7.00 15.75
CA GLY A 682 7.73 -7.24 17.19
C GLY A 682 8.85 -8.09 17.78
N PHE A 683 9.26 -9.16 17.11
CA PHE A 683 10.41 -9.99 17.51
C PHE A 683 11.72 -9.19 17.51
N VAL A 684 11.99 -8.42 16.45
CA VAL A 684 13.19 -7.58 16.36
C VAL A 684 13.21 -6.52 17.47
N GLU A 685 12.08 -5.85 17.70
CA GLU A 685 11.94 -4.86 18.76
C GLU A 685 12.15 -5.48 20.14
N HIS A 686 11.61 -6.68 20.38
CA HIS A 686 11.80 -7.42 21.62
C HIS A 686 13.28 -7.75 21.86
N VAL A 687 13.97 -8.35 20.88
CA VAL A 687 15.40 -8.68 21.02
C VAL A 687 16.23 -7.43 21.31
N ILE A 688 15.95 -6.31 20.62
CA ILE A 688 16.67 -5.07 20.88
C ILE A 688 16.36 -4.58 22.30
N SER A 689 15.11 -4.36 22.65
CA SER A 689 14.71 -3.76 23.93
C SER A 689 15.08 -4.60 25.16
N GLU A 690 15.03 -5.93 25.06
CA GLU A 690 15.39 -6.81 26.18
C GLU A 690 16.91 -6.89 26.36
N TYR A 691 17.66 -7.08 25.27
CA TYR A 691 19.07 -7.49 25.37
C TYR A 691 20.11 -6.43 25.05
N PHE A 692 19.81 -5.44 24.20
CA PHE A 692 20.83 -4.51 23.68
C PHE A 692 20.52 -3.04 23.91
N ASP A 693 19.23 -2.71 23.87
CA ASP A 693 18.57 -1.44 24.10
C ASP A 693 19.39 -0.18 23.82
N PHE A 694 19.02 0.52 22.75
CA PHE A 694 19.77 1.69 22.31
C PHE A 694 18.87 2.76 21.71
N GLU A 695 19.36 3.99 21.78
CA GLU A 695 18.76 5.15 21.14
C GLU A 695 19.85 6.00 20.49
N VAL A 696 19.48 6.73 19.43
CA VAL A 696 20.42 7.57 18.68
C VAL A 696 19.87 8.98 18.51
N ASP A 697 20.77 9.95 18.63
CA ASP A 697 20.48 11.36 18.37
C ASP A 697 21.53 11.95 17.41
N ALA A 698 21.12 12.19 16.17
CA ALA A 698 21.96 12.78 15.14
C ALA A 698 22.12 14.31 15.23
N PHE A 699 21.30 15.00 16.02
CA PHE A 699 21.51 16.42 16.31
C PHE A 699 22.69 16.57 17.26
N ASN A 700 22.69 15.80 18.34
CA ASN A 700 23.72 15.80 19.39
C ASN A 700 24.90 14.85 19.12
N LYS A 701 24.79 14.00 18.09
CA LYS A 701 25.75 12.92 17.78
C LYS A 701 25.94 11.98 18.97
N GLU A 702 24.82 11.62 19.60
CA GLU A 702 24.79 10.83 20.81
C GLU A 702 24.25 9.43 20.54
N LEU A 703 24.83 8.43 21.19
CA LEU A 703 24.37 7.05 21.25
C LEU A 703 24.13 6.67 22.71
N PHE A 704 22.91 6.30 23.05
CA PHE A 704 22.61 5.57 24.28
C PHE A 704 22.71 4.07 24.00
N PHE A 705 23.39 3.31 24.85
CA PHE A 705 23.53 1.85 24.69
C PHE A 705 23.50 1.14 26.06
N SER A 706 22.57 0.20 26.24
CA SER A 706 22.31 -0.49 27.49
C SER A 706 22.17 -2.02 27.30
N PRO A 707 23.30 -2.71 27.03
CA PRO A 707 23.28 -4.15 26.84
C PRO A 707 23.05 -4.89 28.17
N LYS A 708 22.34 -6.01 28.11
CA LYS A 708 22.24 -6.98 29.20
C LYS A 708 23.47 -7.88 29.19
N ILE A 709 24.25 -7.86 30.26
CA ILE A 709 25.59 -8.44 30.30
C ILE A 709 25.57 -9.94 30.57
N ASP A 710 24.75 -10.39 31.52
CA ASP A 710 24.71 -11.80 31.95
C ASP A 710 24.13 -12.75 30.92
N ALA A 711 23.50 -12.23 29.86
CA ALA A 711 23.03 -13.03 28.76
C ALA A 711 24.18 -13.55 27.85
N TRP A 712 25.39 -12.97 27.92
CA TRP A 712 26.40 -13.14 26.88
C TRP A 712 27.82 -13.42 27.40
N ASP A 713 28.49 -14.38 26.77
CA ASP A 713 29.95 -14.52 26.82
C ASP A 713 30.62 -13.58 25.82
N PHE A 714 29.99 -13.40 24.67
CA PHE A 714 30.35 -12.40 23.67
C PHE A 714 29.11 -11.93 22.93
N PHE A 715 29.19 -10.71 22.39
CA PHE A 715 28.28 -10.28 21.34
C PHE A 715 28.97 -9.34 20.35
N LYS A 716 28.39 -9.22 19.16
CA LYS A 716 28.76 -8.26 18.12
C LYS A 716 27.49 -7.62 17.56
N VAL A 717 27.37 -6.31 17.75
CA VAL A 717 26.39 -5.46 17.10
C VAL A 717 27.09 -4.76 15.94
N LYS A 718 26.62 -4.96 14.71
CA LYS A 718 27.19 -4.33 13.51
C LYS A 718 26.19 -3.41 12.84
N ASN A 719 26.71 -2.37 12.20
CA ASN A 719 25.94 -1.42 11.40
C ASN A 719 24.84 -0.68 12.16
N LEU A 720 25.02 -0.42 13.46
CA LEU A 720 24.13 0.49 14.19
C LEU A 720 24.20 1.85 13.50
N ARG A 721 23.05 2.32 13.01
CA ARG A 721 22.96 3.51 12.17
C ARG A 721 22.72 4.75 13.03
N LEU A 722 23.56 5.77 12.83
CA LEU A 722 23.34 7.12 13.33
C LEU A 722 23.56 8.08 12.16
N LYS A 723 22.48 8.67 11.63
CA LYS A 723 22.50 9.42 10.36
C LYS A 723 23.10 8.57 9.21
N ASN A 724 24.30 8.94 8.76
CA ASN A 724 25.06 8.28 7.72
C ASN A 724 26.15 7.37 8.29
N MET A 725 26.43 7.48 9.59
CA MET A 725 27.47 6.71 10.26
C MET A 725 27.00 5.29 10.55
N ARG A 726 27.98 4.38 10.62
CA ARG A 726 27.78 2.99 11.06
C ARG A 726 28.73 2.70 12.21
N ILE A 727 28.14 2.35 13.34
CA ILE A 727 28.85 2.00 14.56
C ILE A 727 28.78 0.48 14.72
N ASN A 728 29.92 -0.16 14.94
CA ASN A 728 29.96 -1.53 15.40
C ASN A 728 30.41 -1.55 16.86
N ILE A 729 29.83 -2.48 17.62
CA ILE A 729 30.10 -2.67 19.03
C ILE A 729 30.35 -4.15 19.24
N SER A 730 31.45 -4.52 19.88
CA SER A 730 31.71 -5.90 20.28
C SER A 730 31.99 -5.97 21.76
N MET A 731 31.58 -7.07 22.38
CA MET A 731 31.88 -7.42 23.77
C MET A 731 32.47 -8.83 23.82
N SER A 732 33.48 -9.02 24.67
CA SER A 732 33.96 -10.33 25.10
C SER A 732 34.17 -10.36 26.61
N ARG A 733 33.89 -11.50 27.22
CA ARG A 733 34.12 -11.78 28.63
C ARG A 733 35.34 -12.69 28.78
N ASP A 734 36.26 -12.31 29.66
CA ASP A 734 37.42 -13.12 30.06
C ASP A 734 37.68 -12.92 31.56
N ASP A 735 37.68 -14.01 32.32
CA ASP A 735 37.90 -14.10 33.78
C ASP A 735 37.79 -12.80 34.59
N GLY A 736 36.55 -12.39 34.95
CA GLY A 736 36.28 -11.18 35.74
C GLY A 736 36.40 -9.84 34.99
N ILE A 737 36.67 -9.87 33.69
CA ILE A 737 36.83 -8.69 32.82
C ILE A 737 35.83 -8.75 31.65
N LEU A 738 35.16 -7.63 31.39
CA LEU A 738 34.38 -7.40 30.18
C LEU A 738 35.08 -6.36 29.32
N SER A 739 35.45 -6.74 28.10
CA SER A 739 36.06 -5.85 27.13
C SER A 739 35.05 -5.46 26.05
N PHE A 740 34.78 -4.17 25.93
CA PHE A 740 33.96 -3.60 24.86
C PHE A 740 34.83 -2.83 23.87
N CYS A 741 34.49 -2.93 22.59
CA CYS A 741 35.09 -2.13 21.53
C CYS A 741 33.98 -1.46 20.71
N PHE A 742 34.04 -0.13 20.64
CA PHE A 742 33.19 0.71 19.80
C PHE A 742 34.01 1.17 18.62
N GLU A 743 33.54 0.93 17.40
CA GLU A 743 34.25 1.30 16.17
C GLU A 743 33.36 1.94 15.11
N LYS A 744 33.91 2.88 14.35
CA LYS A 744 33.29 3.48 13.15
C LYS A 744 34.36 4.05 12.21
N ILE A 745 33.99 4.26 10.95
CA ILE A 745 34.90 4.75 9.92
C ILE A 745 34.76 6.28 9.71
N ASP A 746 33.58 6.84 9.94
CA ASP A 746 33.32 8.27 9.73
C ASP A 746 34.05 9.18 10.74
N MET A 747 34.49 10.37 10.31
CA MET A 747 35.29 11.29 11.14
C MET A 747 34.58 12.02 12.29
N PRO A 748 33.27 12.36 12.27
CA PRO A 748 32.68 13.13 13.37
C PRO A 748 32.66 12.34 14.68
N GLU A 749 33.13 12.91 15.77
CA GLU A 749 33.05 12.27 17.09
C GLU A 749 31.60 11.98 17.51
N VAL A 750 31.40 10.86 18.19
CA VAL A 750 30.12 10.41 18.76
C VAL A 750 30.25 10.34 20.27
N LYS A 751 29.31 10.98 20.98
CA LYS A 751 29.14 10.84 22.42
C LYS A 751 28.37 9.56 22.70
N VAL A 752 28.80 8.79 23.70
CA VAL A 752 28.15 7.55 24.12
C VAL A 752 27.76 7.67 25.58
N ILE A 753 26.48 7.45 25.85
CA ILE A 753 25.95 7.19 27.18
C ILE A 753 25.81 5.66 27.29
N PHE A 754 26.68 5.04 28.08
CA PHE A 754 26.79 3.60 28.17
C PHE A 754 26.30 3.13 29.53
N GLU A 755 25.23 2.33 29.52
CA GLU A 755 24.54 1.84 30.70
C GLU A 755 24.38 0.31 30.70
N PRO A 756 25.46 -0.50 30.71
CA PRO A 756 25.35 -1.96 30.77
C PRO A 756 24.61 -2.42 32.04
N ARG A 757 23.75 -3.43 31.85
CA ARG A 757 22.86 -4.00 32.88
C ARG A 757 23.35 -5.37 33.32
N PHE A 758 23.52 -5.51 34.62
CA PHE A 758 23.96 -6.72 35.31
C PHE A 758 22.81 -7.29 36.15
N ASP A 759 22.80 -8.60 36.33
CA ASP A 759 21.96 -9.29 37.30
C ASP A 759 22.43 -8.94 38.74
N SER A 760 21.60 -9.24 39.74
CA SER A 760 21.90 -8.95 41.14
C SER A 760 23.17 -9.68 41.62
N GLY A 761 23.94 -9.05 42.51
CA GLY A 761 25.13 -9.68 43.11
C GLY A 761 26.42 -9.45 42.32
N VAL A 762 26.51 -8.38 41.52
CA VAL A 762 27.77 -7.96 40.87
C VAL A 762 28.33 -6.74 41.59
N LYS A 763 29.65 -6.71 41.78
CA LYS A 763 30.40 -5.54 42.23
C LYS A 763 31.39 -5.12 41.15
N ILE A 764 31.43 -3.83 40.82
CA ILE A 764 32.38 -3.27 39.87
C ILE A 764 33.63 -2.78 40.62
N ASP A 765 34.79 -3.34 40.31
CA ASP A 765 36.05 -2.97 40.97
C ASP A 765 36.73 -1.80 40.27
N LYS A 766 36.73 -1.83 38.92
CA LYS A 766 37.44 -0.84 38.11
C LYS A 766 36.85 -0.77 36.70
N VAL A 767 36.78 0.44 36.16
CA VAL A 767 36.47 0.69 34.75
C VAL A 767 37.66 1.39 34.08
N LEU A 768 38.06 0.94 32.89
CA LEU A 768 39.07 1.61 32.07
C LEU A 768 38.45 2.04 30.74
N ILE A 769 38.84 3.22 30.26
CA ILE A 769 38.51 3.71 28.91
C ILE A 769 39.83 4.00 28.20
N ASN A 770 40.08 3.28 27.10
CA ASN A 770 41.33 3.36 26.32
C ASN A 770 42.58 3.21 27.21
N GLY A 771 42.55 2.24 28.13
CA GLY A 771 43.64 1.94 29.08
C GLY A 771 43.77 2.89 30.28
N LYS A 772 42.90 3.91 30.40
CA LYS A 772 42.92 4.87 31.52
C LYS A 772 41.79 4.56 32.50
N THR A 773 42.11 4.45 33.80
CA THR A 773 41.11 4.27 34.86
C THR A 773 40.11 5.43 34.87
N LEU A 774 38.82 5.11 34.91
CA LEU A 774 37.74 6.07 35.10
C LEU A 774 37.46 6.20 36.60
N ASN A 775 37.64 7.40 37.17
CA ASN A 775 37.47 7.63 38.60
C ASN A 775 36.01 7.88 38.99
N ASP A 776 35.19 8.41 38.08
CA ASP A 776 33.82 8.87 38.36
C ASP A 776 32.79 8.05 37.56
N PHE A 777 32.49 6.83 38.02
CA PHE A 777 31.38 6.03 37.49
C PHE A 777 30.30 5.79 38.55
N VAL A 778 29.05 5.61 38.11
CA VAL A 778 27.92 5.30 39.00
C VAL A 778 27.52 3.85 38.77
N PHE A 779 27.43 3.05 39.84
CA PHE A 779 26.90 1.69 39.79
C PHE A 779 25.77 1.54 40.81
N GLU A 780 24.52 1.56 40.33
CA GLU A 780 23.31 1.51 41.16
C GLU A 780 22.29 0.57 40.53
N ASP A 781 21.58 -0.22 41.34
CA ASP A 781 20.54 -1.15 40.91
C ASP A 781 20.95 -2.08 39.75
N GLY A 782 22.20 -2.57 39.77
CA GLY A 782 22.75 -3.45 38.73
C GLY A 782 23.05 -2.74 37.41
N ARG A 783 23.12 -1.40 37.38
CA ARG A 783 23.45 -0.62 36.18
C ARG A 783 24.70 0.20 36.39
N LEU A 784 25.68 0.02 35.51
CA LEU A 784 26.88 0.85 35.46
C LEU A 784 26.65 1.97 34.46
N LYS A 785 26.75 3.24 34.88
CA LYS A 785 26.62 4.40 34.00
C LYS A 785 27.96 5.08 33.77
N ILE A 786 28.36 5.16 32.50
CA ILE A 786 29.55 5.89 32.06
C ILE A 786 29.27 6.71 30.80
N GLU A 787 29.98 7.82 30.63
CA GLU A 787 29.93 8.65 29.43
C GLU A 787 31.32 8.77 28.81
N PHE A 788 31.41 8.64 27.49
CA PHE A 788 32.65 8.86 26.75
C PHE A 788 32.36 9.33 25.33
N ALA A 789 33.40 9.79 24.63
CA ALA A 789 33.29 10.18 23.24
C ALA A 789 34.37 9.48 22.43
N PHE A 790 34.06 9.13 21.17
CA PHE A 790 35.02 8.45 20.30
C PHE A 790 34.92 8.90 18.85
N ARG A 791 36.09 8.99 18.21
CA ARG A 791 36.21 9.38 16.80
C ARG A 791 36.25 8.19 15.85
N PHE A 792 37.05 7.18 16.14
CA PHE A 792 37.19 6.00 15.27
C PHE A 792 36.99 4.73 16.07
N LYS A 793 37.67 4.64 17.22
CA LYS A 793 37.63 3.49 18.10
C LYS A 793 37.65 3.95 19.55
N SER A 794 36.97 3.22 20.42
CA SER A 794 37.17 3.29 21.87
C SER A 794 37.06 1.91 22.47
N GLU A 795 37.94 1.61 23.40
CA GLU A 795 37.97 0.36 24.17
C GLU A 795 37.58 0.64 25.62
N ILE A 796 36.76 -0.23 26.19
CA ILE A 796 36.28 -0.11 27.57
C ILE A 796 36.50 -1.46 28.23
N GLU A 797 37.10 -1.46 29.40
CA GLU A 797 37.28 -2.65 30.23
C GLU A 797 36.55 -2.46 31.55
N ILE A 798 35.72 -3.42 31.93
CA ILE A 798 35.01 -3.42 33.20
C ILE A 798 35.47 -4.64 33.98
N HIS A 799 36.15 -4.40 35.10
CA HIS A 799 36.55 -5.42 36.06
C HIS A 799 35.46 -5.56 37.11
N PHE A 800 35.00 -6.78 37.34
CA PHE A 800 33.91 -7.06 38.25
C PHE A 800 34.07 -8.40 38.97
N GLU A 801 33.54 -8.44 40.19
CA GLU A 801 33.43 -9.64 41.01
C GLU A 801 31.95 -10.06 41.10
N LYS A 802 31.68 -11.37 40.98
CA LYS A 802 30.38 -11.95 41.34
C LYS A 802 30.40 -12.27 42.83
N LEU A 803 29.45 -11.70 43.57
CA LEU A 803 29.26 -11.86 45.02
C LEU A 803 28.57 -13.17 45.37
#